data_AF-A0A0T6LXA9-F1
#
_entry.id   AF-A0A0T6LXA9-F1
#
_cell.length_a   1.000
_cell.length_b   1.000
_cell.length_c   1.000
_cell.angle_alpha   90.00
_cell.angle_beta   90.00
_cell.angle_gamma   90.00
#
_symmetry.space_group_name_H-M   'P 1'
#
loop_
_entity.id
_entity.type
_entity.pdbx_description
1 polymer ?
#
loop_
_entity_poly.entity_id
_entity_poly.type
_entity_poly.pdbx_seq_one_letter_code
_entity_poly.pdbx_strand_id
1 'polypeptide(L)'
;MTPREGRRSKSGARRGAVLAAAVLVAGLVPLGVGGAPATAGGSVVAAGPVIAGDPSTMDGPLAVEEPAAAGVAPPRLLDGFEGETPFATPPAAGIYPWGAHTRDRPTLSLQRRADAPEGHAVLHGRYEISTRGGFTRNVSNDDAPQDWSTHRGLRFWWYGQNDVPLPAGTGKRIRIDIKDGGADAEASELWTTSFTDDWQGWHLVEIPFSTLRYRTDYQPVGGIDQILDLTRVWGYAVTLPSGGKAQFAMDGVALYGTPDPELRASVRTDAAVYPVNEGDTAKVRISLVTAGHRPLAKPVTVRYETGGGSAQDGSDYTPVSGSFTFPVGASSGSSRTVTVRTAGNGRAETAETVPFTMRVHGARPPADQPKIAINAHDLPYLDPGRPVGERVKDLLSRMTLEEKVGQMTQAERSALRSQDDISTYALGSLLSGGGSAPTPNNPQGWARMVNSYQLRAQQTRLQVPLLYGADAVHGHNNLHGATIMPHNIGLGATRDPALVQRTGEVTARETRATGVAWTFAPCLCVVRDDRWGRSYESFGEDPALVESMETVIQGLQGRVDGRDLADGDRVLATAKHYVGDGGTVYGSSTTGSYTIDQGVTTVTRDVLRRVHLAPYAEAVRRGVGTVMPSFSSVDLTDDGKGPVKMHGNDELINGELKGRMGFPGLVVSDWQGIDQLPGDYPSDVRTSINAGLDMIMVPDAYQEFVRTLLDEVRAGRVDEARIDDAVSRILRTKFQLGLFEKPYADTTHADTIGSAQHRAVARQAVAGSQVLLKNRGGLLPLPADSKVYLAGSNADDLGNQAGGWTVTWQGGSGRTTVGTTIREGIHQVAPRASVTYSKDASAPTRGHDVGVVVVGETPYAEGIGDVGNEHDMWLGKADQRAVDTVCGAMKCVVLVVSGRPQLLGDQLRSIDALVASWLPGTEGAGVADVLFGRRPFTGRNPVSWPRTIDQQPINVGDERYDPEFPYGWGLTTEHQVRAALSQAGVGRRALAVRDWDRHPRQVFRSLWRAAAILQHTPHSWRERNAVVGAARHLAQRAVVAHDAQSATAKLTADAEHRLLTGDVVGAVSLLAEAHRTAVG
;
A
#
# COMPACT_ATOMS: atom_id res chain seq x y z
N MET A 1 -42.11 -22.18 -26.06
CA MET A 1 -43.02 -23.33 -26.30
C MET A 1 -43.08 -24.17 -25.03
N THR A 2 -44.10 -25.01 -24.87
CA THR A 2 -44.22 -26.10 -23.86
C THR A 2 -43.20 -27.22 -24.14
N PRO A 3 -43.01 -28.28 -23.31
CA PRO A 3 -43.75 -28.80 -22.12
C PRO A 3 -42.88 -28.78 -20.82
N ARG A 4 -43.13 -29.37 -19.64
CA ARG A 4 -44.23 -30.00 -18.82
C ARG A 4 -43.66 -30.19 -17.38
N GLU A 5 -44.35 -30.53 -16.27
CA GLU A 5 -45.75 -30.49 -15.77
C GLU A 5 -45.68 -30.63 -14.22
N GLY A 6 -46.77 -30.37 -13.47
CA GLY A 6 -46.89 -30.74 -12.05
C GLY A 6 -47.81 -29.82 -11.24
N ARG A 7 -48.88 -30.33 -10.61
CA ARG A 7 -49.92 -29.50 -9.97
C ARG A 7 -50.05 -29.66 -8.45
N ARG A 8 -50.04 -28.49 -7.80
CA ARG A 8 -50.78 -28.06 -6.59
C ARG A 8 -51.96 -28.94 -6.12
N SER A 9 -52.21 -28.88 -4.81
CA SER A 9 -53.55 -28.58 -4.25
C SER A 9 -53.45 -27.60 -3.07
N LYS A 10 -54.59 -27.02 -2.62
CA LYS A 10 -54.70 -26.12 -1.44
C LYS A 10 -56.12 -26.22 -0.86
N SER A 11 -56.24 -26.37 0.47
CA SER A 11 -57.36 -25.91 1.31
C SER A 11 -57.01 -26.12 2.79
N GLY A 12 -57.53 -25.38 3.77
CA GLY A 12 -58.52 -24.29 3.73
C GLY A 12 -58.29 -23.28 4.87
N ALA A 13 -59.29 -22.42 5.18
CA ALA A 13 -59.13 -21.32 6.14
C ALA A 13 -60.45 -20.83 6.78
N ARG A 14 -60.36 -20.26 8.00
CA ARG A 14 -61.23 -19.27 8.70
C ARG A 14 -60.74 -19.17 10.17
N ARG A 15 -60.80 -18.11 10.98
CA ARG A 15 -61.12 -16.65 10.97
C ARG A 15 -62.01 -16.32 12.20
N GLY A 16 -61.67 -15.26 12.94
CA GLY A 16 -62.35 -14.78 14.16
C GLY A 16 -61.36 -14.71 15.35
N ALA A 17 -60.82 -13.57 15.82
CA ALA A 17 -61.05 -12.13 15.65
C ALA A 17 -62.05 -11.47 16.64
N VAL A 18 -61.53 -10.68 17.59
CA VAL A 18 -62.21 -9.65 18.40
C VAL A 18 -61.24 -8.45 18.60
N LEU A 19 -61.79 -7.24 18.74
CA LEU A 19 -61.13 -5.93 18.97
C LEU A 19 -60.78 -5.72 20.47
N ALA A 20 -60.21 -4.59 20.96
CA ALA A 20 -59.15 -3.65 20.53
C ALA A 20 -59.11 -2.43 21.50
N ALA A 21 -57.91 -1.87 21.76
CA ALA A 21 -57.63 -0.54 22.40
C ALA A 21 -58.11 -0.35 23.88
N ALA A 22 -57.69 0.65 24.69
CA ALA A 22 -56.85 1.87 24.53
C ALA A 22 -56.35 2.38 25.94
N VAL A 23 -55.51 3.43 26.20
CA VAL A 23 -54.41 4.19 25.52
C VAL A 23 -53.88 5.33 26.48
N LEU A 24 -52.60 5.77 26.37
CA LEU A 24 -51.93 6.95 27.06
C LEU A 24 -51.72 6.87 28.61
N VAL A 25 -50.78 7.56 29.32
CA VAL A 25 -49.46 8.19 28.99
C VAL A 25 -48.58 8.52 30.24
N ALA A 26 -47.24 8.55 30.08
CA ALA A 26 -46.13 9.25 30.80
C ALA A 26 -46.04 9.45 32.35
N GLY A 27 -44.81 9.33 32.91
CA GLY A 27 -44.24 10.38 33.79
C GLY A 27 -43.44 10.01 35.07
N LEU A 28 -42.14 10.39 35.10
CA LEU A 28 -41.31 10.81 36.27
C LEU A 28 -40.82 9.78 37.34
N VAL A 29 -39.88 10.26 38.19
CA VAL A 29 -38.79 9.58 38.94
C VAL A 29 -38.31 10.52 40.09
N PRO A 30 -37.58 10.15 41.19
CA PRO A 30 -37.41 8.90 41.98
C PRO A 30 -37.78 9.09 43.50
N LEU A 31 -37.51 8.08 44.38
CA LEU A 31 -36.70 8.22 45.64
C LEU A 31 -36.78 7.01 46.61
N GLY A 32 -35.62 6.53 47.10
CA GLY A 32 -35.32 6.46 48.55
C GLY A 32 -35.63 5.24 49.44
N VAL A 33 -34.58 4.74 50.12
CA VAL A 33 -34.52 4.19 51.52
C VAL A 33 -35.06 2.77 51.82
N GLY A 34 -34.25 1.92 52.49
CA GLY A 34 -34.79 0.77 53.26
C GLY A 34 -33.83 -0.36 53.71
N GLY A 35 -33.20 -0.25 54.90
CA GLY A 35 -32.95 -1.39 55.81
C GLY A 35 -31.65 -2.23 55.70
N ALA A 36 -31.12 -2.64 56.87
CA ALA A 36 -30.01 -3.59 57.11
C ALA A 36 -30.14 -4.16 58.58
N PRO A 37 -29.15 -4.85 59.19
CA PRO A 37 -28.75 -6.25 58.95
C PRO A 37 -28.63 -7.14 60.24
N ALA A 38 -28.38 -8.45 60.08
CA ALA A 38 -27.86 -9.40 61.12
C ALA A 38 -27.23 -10.63 60.39
N THR A 39 -25.96 -11.07 60.55
CA THR A 39 -25.16 -11.58 61.71
C THR A 39 -25.51 -13.04 62.14
N ALA A 40 -24.61 -13.89 62.65
CA ALA A 40 -23.24 -13.72 63.19
C ALA A 40 -22.38 -15.02 63.17
N GLY A 41 -21.06 -14.89 63.48
CA GLY A 41 -20.19 -15.93 64.03
C GLY A 41 -18.96 -16.31 63.17
N GLY A 42 -17.70 -16.21 63.63
CA GLY A 42 -17.13 -15.70 64.89
C GLY A 42 -15.58 -15.49 64.74
N SER A 43 -14.90 -14.55 65.42
CA SER A 43 -14.60 -14.45 66.87
C SER A 43 -13.29 -15.21 67.25
N VAL A 44 -12.26 -14.71 67.96
CA VAL A 44 -11.99 -13.45 68.71
C VAL A 44 -10.45 -13.18 68.77
N VAL A 45 -10.07 -11.98 69.28
CA VAL A 45 -8.90 -11.60 70.12
C VAL A 45 -7.82 -10.76 69.41
N ALA A 46 -7.37 -9.59 69.88
CA ALA A 46 -7.91 -8.52 70.76
C ALA A 46 -7.05 -7.24 70.54
N ALA A 47 -7.41 -6.07 71.10
CA ALA A 47 -6.75 -4.79 70.77
C ALA A 47 -6.55 -3.81 71.94
N GLY A 48 -5.57 -2.91 71.78
CA GLY A 48 -5.46 -1.61 72.46
C GLY A 48 -4.37 -1.49 73.55
N PRO A 49 -4.10 -0.27 74.08
CA PRO A 49 -4.75 1.02 73.75
C PRO A 49 -3.79 2.15 73.31
N VAL A 50 -4.38 3.34 73.07
CA VAL A 50 -3.74 4.58 72.59
C VAL A 50 -3.13 5.42 73.72
N ILE A 51 -2.05 6.16 73.44
CA ILE A 51 -1.70 7.45 74.10
C ILE A 51 -1.40 8.47 72.99
N ALA A 52 -1.74 9.75 73.20
CA ALA A 52 -1.64 10.82 72.22
C ALA A 52 -0.48 11.81 72.50
N GLY A 53 -0.01 12.52 71.47
CA GLY A 53 0.96 13.61 71.58
C GLY A 53 1.27 14.29 70.24
N ASP A 54 1.27 15.63 70.24
CA ASP A 54 1.58 16.55 69.13
C ASP A 54 1.87 17.94 69.77
N PRO A 55 2.69 18.87 69.22
CA PRO A 55 3.54 18.83 68.02
C PRO A 55 5.05 19.13 68.29
N SER A 56 5.83 19.22 67.19
CA SER A 56 7.00 20.13 66.96
C SER A 56 8.47 19.63 67.11
N THR A 57 9.37 20.43 66.51
CA THR A 57 10.86 20.42 66.50
C THR A 57 11.65 19.42 65.60
N MET A 58 12.02 19.93 64.41
CA MET A 58 13.34 19.95 63.70
C MET A 58 14.38 18.80 63.76
N ASP A 59 15.00 18.58 62.58
CA ASP A 59 16.42 18.27 62.29
C ASP A 59 17.09 16.92 62.68
N GLY A 60 16.70 15.82 62.02
CA GLY A 60 17.57 14.70 61.56
C GLY A 60 18.57 14.05 62.55
N PRO A 61 19.67 13.44 62.05
CA PRO A 61 19.89 12.77 60.77
C PRO A 61 19.88 11.23 60.93
N LEU A 62 20.17 10.47 59.86
CA LEU A 62 21.16 9.37 59.84
C LEU A 62 21.14 8.65 58.48
N ALA A 63 22.28 8.60 57.80
CA ALA A 63 22.47 7.75 56.62
C ALA A 63 22.90 6.35 57.04
N VAL A 64 22.42 5.33 56.32
CA VAL A 64 22.94 3.95 56.38
C VAL A 64 23.29 3.55 54.96
N GLU A 65 24.58 3.49 54.64
CA GLU A 65 25.06 2.90 53.40
C GLU A 65 25.04 1.38 53.52
N GLU A 66 24.33 0.68 52.62
CA GLU A 66 24.60 -0.74 52.37
C GLU A 66 25.79 -0.90 51.40
N PRO A 67 26.65 -1.91 51.60
CA PRO A 67 27.90 -2.03 50.85
C PRO A 67 27.68 -2.50 49.41
N ALA A 68 28.29 -1.78 48.46
CA ALA A 68 28.22 -2.12 47.04
C ALA A 68 28.79 -3.53 46.73
N ALA A 69 28.05 -4.31 45.94
CA ALA A 69 28.50 -5.61 45.46
C ALA A 69 29.73 -5.45 44.53
N ALA A 70 30.86 -6.02 44.93
CA ALA A 70 32.14 -5.80 44.27
C ALA A 70 32.20 -6.40 42.85
N GLY A 71 32.53 -5.57 41.85
CA GLY A 71 33.00 -6.02 40.52
C GLY A 71 32.18 -5.55 39.32
N VAL A 72 31.00 -4.95 39.51
CA VAL A 72 30.21 -4.35 38.42
C VAL A 72 30.43 -2.84 38.41
N ALA A 73 30.76 -2.26 37.25
CA ALA A 73 30.86 -0.81 37.11
C ALA A 73 29.46 -0.17 37.26
N PRO A 74 29.35 1.02 37.91
CA PRO A 74 28.08 1.70 38.03
C PRO A 74 27.53 2.06 36.63
N PRO A 75 26.20 2.05 36.42
CA PRO A 75 25.62 2.36 35.12
C PRO A 75 26.05 3.71 34.57
N ARG A 76 26.47 3.76 33.30
CA ARG A 76 26.82 5.01 32.62
C ARG A 76 25.55 5.65 32.07
N LEU A 77 25.03 6.64 32.80
CA LEU A 77 23.91 7.47 32.37
C LEU A 77 24.20 8.08 30.97
N LEU A 78 23.20 8.03 30.10
CA LEU A 78 23.17 8.63 28.76
C LEU A 78 22.26 9.85 28.75
N ASP A 79 21.11 9.76 29.41
CA ASP A 79 20.08 10.80 29.51
C ASP A 79 19.34 10.61 30.85
N GLY A 80 19.47 11.57 31.76
CA GLY A 80 18.69 11.63 33.02
C GLY A 80 17.40 12.44 32.89
N PHE A 81 17.20 13.12 31.76
CA PHE A 81 16.02 13.95 31.45
C PHE A 81 15.78 15.14 32.41
N GLU A 82 16.80 15.53 33.18
CA GLU A 82 16.85 16.78 33.94
C GLU A 82 17.17 18.02 33.07
N GLY A 83 17.26 17.82 31.75
CA GLY A 83 17.55 18.86 30.76
C GLY A 83 18.99 18.87 30.26
N GLU A 84 19.76 17.79 30.48
CA GLU A 84 21.13 17.67 29.98
C GLU A 84 21.15 17.51 28.45
N THR A 85 20.22 16.70 27.92
CA THR A 85 20.03 16.48 26.48
C THR A 85 18.87 17.34 25.97
N PRO A 86 19.10 18.28 25.04
CA PRO A 86 18.05 19.17 24.54
C PRO A 86 17.11 18.47 23.55
N PHE A 87 15.91 19.03 23.38
CA PHE A 87 15.09 18.76 22.19
C PHE A 87 15.69 19.48 20.98
N ALA A 88 15.92 18.74 19.90
CA ALA A 88 16.75 19.18 18.77
C ALA A 88 16.14 18.81 17.40
N THR A 89 16.94 18.90 16.35
CA THR A 89 16.64 18.39 14.99
C THR A 89 17.98 18.03 14.33
N PRO A 90 18.08 16.92 13.58
CA PRO A 90 19.31 16.55 12.86
C PRO A 90 19.85 17.69 12.00
N PRO A 91 21.19 17.87 11.91
CA PRO A 91 22.24 16.95 12.40
C PRO A 91 22.63 17.12 13.88
N ALA A 92 21.98 18.00 14.64
CA ALA A 92 22.41 18.31 16.01
C ALA A 92 22.12 17.18 17.01
N ALA A 93 23.03 17.02 17.98
CA ALA A 93 22.84 16.13 19.13
C ALA A 93 21.59 16.51 19.93
N GLY A 94 20.80 15.52 20.34
CA GLY A 94 19.59 15.75 21.14
C GLY A 94 18.52 14.67 20.96
N ILE A 95 17.38 14.91 21.60
CA ILE A 95 16.14 14.12 21.47
C ILE A 95 15.26 14.77 20.41
N TYR A 96 14.70 13.97 19.49
CA TYR A 96 13.70 14.49 18.54
C TYR A 96 12.60 13.46 18.19
N PRO A 97 11.34 13.91 18.05
CA PRO A 97 10.24 13.05 17.64
C PRO A 97 10.20 12.87 16.12
N TRP A 98 9.82 11.67 15.68
CA TRP A 98 9.70 11.29 14.28
C TRP A 98 8.40 10.49 14.05
N GLY A 99 7.92 10.47 12.81
CA GLY A 99 6.65 9.86 12.45
C GLY A 99 6.41 9.95 10.95
N ALA A 100 5.58 9.04 10.42
CA ALA A 100 5.19 9.03 9.01
C ALA A 100 4.54 10.35 8.60
N HIS A 101 3.65 10.88 9.45
CA HIS A 101 3.11 12.23 9.37
C HIS A 101 3.45 13.06 10.61
N THR A 102 3.15 14.36 10.57
CA THR A 102 3.29 15.27 11.72
C THR A 102 2.47 14.81 12.93
N ARG A 103 1.28 14.23 12.72
CA ARG A 103 0.44 13.64 13.79
C ARG A 103 1.04 12.40 14.46
N ASP A 104 1.84 11.63 13.73
CA ASP A 104 2.54 10.45 14.26
C ASP A 104 3.83 10.83 15.03
N ARG A 105 4.16 12.13 15.13
CA ARG A 105 5.28 12.58 15.96
C ARG A 105 4.79 12.72 17.40
N PRO A 106 5.33 11.97 18.37
CA PRO A 106 4.94 12.16 19.77
C PRO A 106 5.27 13.59 20.22
N THR A 107 4.33 14.22 20.93
CA THR A 107 4.62 15.47 21.63
C THR A 107 5.43 15.13 22.87
N LEU A 108 6.71 15.51 22.87
CA LEU A 108 7.66 15.26 23.96
C LEU A 108 7.81 16.50 24.86
N SER A 109 7.97 16.27 26.15
CA SER A 109 8.26 17.32 27.13
C SER A 109 8.98 16.73 28.34
N LEU A 110 9.86 17.50 28.98
CA LEU A 110 10.35 17.17 30.31
C LEU A 110 9.30 17.57 31.35
N GLN A 111 8.93 16.65 32.24
CA GLN A 111 7.90 16.89 33.26
C GLN A 111 8.41 16.50 34.65
N ARG A 112 8.28 17.42 35.61
CA ARG A 112 8.63 17.12 37.00
C ARG A 112 7.63 16.14 37.62
N ARG A 113 8.13 15.10 38.26
CA ARG A 113 7.35 14.06 38.95
C ARG A 113 7.92 13.82 40.34
N ALA A 114 7.03 13.68 41.33
CA ALA A 114 7.42 13.31 42.69
C ALA A 114 7.68 11.80 42.83
N ASP A 115 7.25 11.01 41.83
CA ASP A 115 7.45 9.57 41.71
C ASP A 115 8.44 9.21 40.57
N ALA A 116 9.34 10.12 40.20
CA ALA A 116 10.43 9.84 39.25
C ALA A 116 11.42 8.83 39.87
N PRO A 117 11.70 7.67 39.23
CA PRO A 117 12.66 6.70 39.74
C PRO A 117 14.11 7.21 39.84
N GLU A 118 14.53 8.11 38.94
CA GLU A 118 15.80 8.82 38.99
C GLU A 118 15.52 10.34 38.92
N GLY A 119 16.30 11.15 39.65
CA GLY A 119 16.13 12.61 39.65
C GLY A 119 14.79 13.15 40.17
N HIS A 120 14.20 14.06 39.39
CA HIS A 120 13.08 14.96 39.69
C HIS A 120 12.19 15.26 38.48
N ALA A 121 12.62 14.93 37.26
CA ALA A 121 11.93 15.13 36.00
C ALA A 121 12.11 13.91 35.06
N VAL A 122 11.13 13.69 34.18
CA VAL A 122 11.13 12.55 33.26
C VAL A 122 10.81 13.00 31.84
N LEU A 123 11.21 12.20 30.84
CA LEU A 123 10.73 12.37 29.47
C LEU A 123 9.28 11.87 29.38
N HIS A 124 8.32 12.79 29.30
CA HIS A 124 6.92 12.49 29.04
C HIS A 124 6.62 12.64 27.55
N GLY A 125 5.88 11.69 26.97
CA GLY A 125 5.45 11.74 25.58
C GLY A 125 3.99 11.40 25.38
N ARG A 126 3.26 12.17 24.58
CA ARG A 126 1.88 11.89 24.13
C ARG A 126 1.87 11.54 22.66
N TYR A 127 1.13 10.52 22.26
CA TYR A 127 1.12 10.02 20.87
C TYR A 127 -0.25 9.54 20.40
N GLU A 128 -0.45 9.61 19.09
CA GLU A 128 -1.56 9.01 18.35
C GLU A 128 -1.00 8.45 17.05
N ILE A 129 -0.28 7.32 17.14
CA ILE A 129 0.37 6.72 15.97
C ILE A 129 -0.71 6.04 15.11
N SER A 130 -0.88 6.55 13.90
CA SER A 130 -1.76 5.97 12.89
C SER A 130 -1.07 4.83 12.13
N THR A 131 0.22 4.96 11.81
CA THR A 131 1.00 3.92 11.10
C THR A 131 2.34 3.63 11.77
N ARG A 132 3.24 4.62 11.82
CA ARG A 132 4.58 4.47 12.40
C ARG A 132 5.10 5.81 12.94
N GLY A 133 5.55 5.83 14.19
CA GLY A 133 6.17 7.01 14.80
C GLY A 133 6.81 6.70 16.15
N GLY A 134 7.46 7.70 16.74
CA GLY A 134 8.33 7.51 17.89
C GLY A 134 9.28 8.66 18.13
N PHE A 135 10.35 8.42 18.88
CA PHE A 135 11.42 9.39 19.06
C PHE A 135 12.79 8.74 19.00
N THR A 136 13.84 9.55 18.92
CA THR A 136 15.22 9.07 18.89
C THR A 136 16.12 10.07 19.60
N ARG A 137 17.25 9.58 20.08
CA ARG A 137 18.29 10.34 20.76
C ARG A 137 19.61 10.05 20.07
N ASN A 138 20.18 11.05 19.42
CA ASN A 138 21.44 10.95 18.67
C ASN A 138 22.59 11.69 19.39
N VAL A 139 23.84 11.40 19.02
CA VAL A 139 24.96 12.36 19.06
C VAL A 139 24.94 13.24 17.79
N SER A 140 25.79 14.27 17.69
CA SER A 140 25.86 15.09 16.47
C SER A 140 26.44 14.28 15.30
N ASN A 141 26.05 14.60 14.07
CA ASN A 141 26.76 14.04 12.89
C ASN A 141 28.22 14.51 12.80
N ASP A 142 28.58 15.61 13.50
CA ASP A 142 29.95 16.12 13.63
C ASP A 142 30.75 15.45 14.79
N ASP A 143 30.08 14.69 15.67
CA ASP A 143 30.72 14.01 16.80
C ASP A 143 31.34 12.65 16.38
N ALA A 144 32.25 12.14 17.20
CA ALA A 144 32.65 10.73 17.11
C ALA A 144 31.55 9.82 17.69
N PRO A 145 31.26 8.65 17.09
CA PRO A 145 30.34 7.69 17.67
C PRO A 145 30.91 7.09 18.97
N GLN A 146 30.02 6.66 19.85
CA GLN A 146 30.37 6.20 21.19
C GLN A 146 30.76 4.71 21.22
N ASP A 147 31.73 4.36 22.07
CA ASP A 147 31.99 2.96 22.44
C ASP A 147 31.09 2.53 23.61
N TRP A 148 30.19 1.60 23.33
CA TRP A 148 29.27 0.95 24.26
C TRP A 148 29.68 -0.50 24.54
N SER A 149 30.71 -1.03 23.87
CA SER A 149 31.10 -2.46 23.88
C SER A 149 31.62 -2.98 25.22
N THR A 150 31.85 -2.07 26.17
CA THR A 150 32.24 -2.31 27.56
C THR A 150 31.07 -2.52 28.52
N HIS A 151 29.82 -2.53 28.03
CA HIS A 151 28.61 -2.72 28.82
C HIS A 151 27.78 -3.93 28.36
N ARG A 152 26.87 -4.42 29.19
CA ARG A 152 25.96 -5.53 28.88
C ARG A 152 24.85 -5.13 27.91
N GLY A 153 24.35 -3.92 28.10
CA GLY A 153 23.10 -3.47 27.51
C GLY A 153 22.75 -2.04 27.92
N LEU A 154 21.52 -1.66 27.60
CA LEU A 154 20.90 -0.39 27.93
C LEU A 154 19.72 -0.65 28.88
N ARG A 155 19.61 0.11 29.96
CA ARG A 155 18.49 0.10 30.91
C ARG A 155 17.77 1.44 30.93
N PHE A 156 16.49 1.44 31.27
CA PHE A 156 15.70 2.64 31.55
C PHE A 156 14.44 2.28 32.33
N TRP A 157 13.87 3.24 33.05
CA TRP A 157 12.55 3.13 33.62
C TRP A 157 11.48 3.51 32.60
N TRP A 158 10.37 2.77 32.58
CA TRP A 158 9.22 3.02 31.71
C TRP A 158 7.91 3.00 32.51
N TYR A 159 7.03 3.96 32.22
CA TYR A 159 5.69 4.07 32.77
C TYR A 159 4.64 3.98 31.65
N GLY A 160 3.98 2.82 31.55
CA GLY A 160 2.83 2.60 30.70
C GLY A 160 1.53 3.16 31.31
N GLN A 161 0.53 3.41 30.48
CA GLN A 161 -0.81 3.85 30.91
C GLN A 161 -1.81 2.68 31.01
N ASN A 162 -1.38 1.59 31.64
CA ASN A 162 -2.26 0.47 31.96
C ASN A 162 -2.89 0.70 33.36
N ASP A 163 -4.19 1.00 33.39
CA ASP A 163 -4.93 1.22 34.65
C ASP A 163 -5.04 -0.04 35.54
N VAL A 164 -4.77 -1.21 34.95
CA VAL A 164 -4.59 -2.51 35.63
C VAL A 164 -3.51 -3.32 34.90
N PRO A 165 -2.77 -4.23 35.57
CA PRO A 165 -1.90 -5.18 34.89
C PRO A 165 -2.67 -6.04 33.88
N LEU A 166 -2.07 -6.26 32.72
CA LEU A 166 -2.61 -7.07 31.63
C LEU A 166 -2.03 -8.50 31.68
N PRO A 167 -2.67 -9.49 31.01
CA PRO A 167 -2.06 -10.79 30.79
C PRO A 167 -0.70 -10.67 30.08
N ALA A 168 0.28 -11.45 30.54
CA ALA A 168 1.65 -11.41 30.03
C ALA A 168 1.69 -11.60 28.50
N GLY A 169 2.29 -10.65 27.78
CA GLY A 169 2.37 -10.66 26.32
C GLY A 169 1.16 -10.08 25.58
N THR A 170 0.13 -9.56 26.27
CA THR A 170 -1.04 -8.91 25.62
C THR A 170 -1.05 -7.39 25.72
N GLY A 171 -0.05 -6.77 26.36
CA GLY A 171 0.12 -5.32 26.41
C GLY A 171 0.60 -4.70 25.09
N LYS A 172 0.85 -3.39 25.09
CA LYS A 172 1.31 -2.69 23.87
C LYS A 172 2.81 -2.97 23.62
N ARG A 173 3.17 -3.42 22.41
CA ARG A 173 4.57 -3.72 22.05
C ARG A 173 5.35 -2.44 21.75
N ILE A 174 6.30 -2.09 22.60
CA ILE A 174 7.24 -0.97 22.39
C ILE A 174 8.52 -1.53 21.76
N ARG A 175 8.98 -0.93 20.65
CA ARG A 175 10.21 -1.35 19.96
C ARG A 175 11.34 -0.36 20.25
N ILE A 176 12.52 -0.89 20.58
CA ILE A 176 13.75 -0.13 20.81
C ILE A 176 14.78 -0.54 19.75
N ASP A 177 15.37 0.45 19.09
CA ASP A 177 16.45 0.26 18.12
C ASP A 177 17.73 0.94 18.62
N ILE A 178 18.88 0.30 18.46
CA ILE A 178 20.22 0.92 18.60
C ILE A 178 20.73 1.33 17.23
N LYS A 179 21.34 2.51 17.13
CA LYS A 179 21.96 3.08 15.92
C LYS A 179 23.47 2.88 15.94
N ASP A 180 24.04 2.06 15.06
CA ASP A 180 25.48 1.78 15.05
C ASP A 180 26.12 1.76 13.64
N GLY A 181 27.43 1.51 13.57
CA GLY A 181 28.16 1.45 12.31
C GLY A 181 28.17 2.79 11.57
N GLY A 182 27.79 2.79 10.29
CA GLY A 182 27.47 3.98 9.50
C GLY A 182 28.55 5.04 9.31
N ALA A 183 28.19 6.09 8.58
CA ALA A 183 28.94 7.35 8.50
C ALA A 183 28.52 8.34 9.60
N ASP A 184 27.21 8.38 9.89
CA ASP A 184 26.56 9.20 10.91
C ASP A 184 25.27 8.51 11.42
N ALA A 185 24.54 9.16 12.32
CA ALA A 185 23.34 8.64 12.98
C ALA A 185 22.10 8.42 12.09
N GLU A 186 22.06 9.03 10.90
CA GLU A 186 21.01 8.83 9.89
C GLU A 186 21.49 7.96 8.72
N ALA A 187 22.76 7.53 8.74
CA ALA A 187 23.36 6.52 7.87
C ALA A 187 23.82 5.26 8.64
N SER A 188 23.32 5.07 9.87
CA SER A 188 23.62 3.96 10.78
C SER A 188 22.84 2.69 10.46
N GLU A 189 23.34 1.51 10.87
CA GLU A 189 22.49 0.33 11.03
C GLU A 189 21.56 0.48 12.25
N LEU A 190 20.41 -0.19 12.19
CA LEU A 190 19.41 -0.28 13.24
C LEU A 190 19.33 -1.72 13.75
N TRP A 191 19.56 -1.88 15.05
CA TRP A 191 19.48 -3.15 15.74
C TRP A 191 18.32 -3.13 16.72
N THR A 192 17.28 -3.88 16.37
CA THR A 192 15.95 -3.81 16.96
C THR A 192 15.71 -4.89 18.01
N THR A 193 14.90 -4.57 19.00
CA THR A 193 14.22 -5.49 19.90
C THR A 193 12.91 -4.85 20.39
N SER A 194 12.14 -5.55 21.20
CA SER A 194 10.89 -5.02 21.76
C SER A 194 10.54 -5.63 23.10
N PHE A 195 9.94 -4.82 23.97
CA PHE A 195 9.25 -5.28 25.17
C PHE A 195 7.72 -5.10 25.00
N THR A 196 6.96 -5.73 25.88
CA THR A 196 5.49 -5.59 25.94
C THR A 196 5.15 -4.82 27.21
N ASP A 197 4.45 -3.71 27.05
CA ASP A 197 3.98 -2.86 28.15
C ASP A 197 2.66 -3.43 28.70
N ASP A 198 2.76 -4.45 29.57
CA ASP A 198 1.65 -5.19 30.18
C ASP A 198 1.55 -5.04 31.72
N TRP A 199 2.42 -4.24 32.33
CA TRP A 199 2.42 -3.94 33.77
C TRP A 199 1.72 -2.61 34.10
N GLN A 200 1.50 -2.36 35.40
CA GLN A 200 1.05 -1.08 35.92
C GLN A 200 2.20 -0.35 36.64
N GLY A 201 2.33 0.96 36.41
CA GLY A 201 3.31 1.82 37.09
C GLY A 201 4.71 1.82 36.44
N TRP A 202 5.72 2.23 37.22
CA TRP A 202 7.12 2.22 36.78
C TRP A 202 7.71 0.81 36.78
N HIS A 203 8.42 0.46 35.72
CA HIS A 203 9.19 -0.77 35.60
C HIS A 203 10.58 -0.48 35.03
N LEU A 204 11.61 -1.13 35.56
CA LEU A 204 12.97 -1.05 35.04
C LEU A 204 13.12 -2.01 33.86
N VAL A 205 13.12 -1.47 32.65
CA VAL A 205 13.35 -2.23 31.42
C VAL A 205 14.86 -2.40 31.23
N GLU A 206 15.31 -3.66 31.25
CA GLU A 206 16.69 -4.04 30.93
C GLU A 206 16.76 -4.66 29.53
N ILE A 207 17.62 -4.11 28.66
CA ILE A 207 17.85 -4.60 27.30
C ILE A 207 19.32 -4.99 27.12
N PRO A 208 19.68 -6.29 27.33
CA PRO A 208 20.99 -6.81 26.96
C PRO A 208 21.20 -6.71 25.44
N PHE A 209 22.37 -6.27 25.00
CA PHE A 209 22.65 -6.13 23.56
C PHE A 209 22.63 -7.47 22.81
N SER A 210 22.82 -8.58 23.52
CA SER A 210 22.64 -9.96 23.04
C SER A 210 21.20 -10.27 22.59
N THR A 211 20.19 -9.53 23.07
CA THR A 211 18.78 -9.62 22.62
C THR A 211 18.53 -8.96 21.27
N LEU A 212 19.39 -8.04 20.82
CA LEU A 212 19.18 -7.29 19.58
C LEU A 212 19.24 -8.17 18.33
N ARG A 213 18.46 -7.76 17.33
CA ARG A 213 18.33 -8.39 16.01
C ARG A 213 18.53 -7.30 14.95
N TYR A 214 19.25 -7.61 13.87
CA TYR A 214 19.35 -6.69 12.73
C TYR A 214 17.95 -6.37 12.21
N ARG A 215 17.59 -5.09 12.08
CA ARG A 215 16.23 -4.67 11.67
C ARG A 215 16.00 -4.97 10.18
N THR A 216 14.90 -5.64 9.85
CA THR A 216 14.60 -6.15 8.48
C THR A 216 13.38 -5.52 7.82
N ASP A 217 12.55 -4.77 8.56
CA ASP A 217 11.44 -3.97 8.05
C ASP A 217 11.86 -2.55 7.65
N TYR A 218 13.04 -2.09 8.09
CA TYR A 218 13.62 -0.79 7.75
C TYR A 218 15.10 -0.73 8.12
N GLN A 219 15.91 -0.10 7.26
CA GLN A 219 17.25 0.41 7.56
C GLN A 219 17.48 1.73 6.81
N PRO A 220 18.30 2.65 7.35
CA PRO A 220 18.85 3.78 6.61
C PRO A 220 19.80 3.37 5.48
N VAL A 221 20.21 4.33 4.64
CA VAL A 221 21.04 4.09 3.45
C VAL A 221 22.52 4.37 3.77
N GLY A 222 23.26 3.30 4.04
CA GLY A 222 24.71 3.33 4.31
C GLY A 222 25.38 2.00 3.92
N GLY A 223 26.68 1.87 4.22
CA GLY A 223 27.43 0.65 3.98
C GLY A 223 27.11 -0.45 5.00
N ILE A 224 25.99 -1.15 4.79
CA ILE A 224 25.48 -2.22 5.66
C ILE A 224 26.39 -3.46 5.59
N ASP A 225 26.89 -3.94 6.73
CA ASP A 225 27.62 -5.21 6.87
C ASP A 225 26.85 -6.28 7.69
N GLN A 226 25.76 -5.89 8.36
CA GLN A 226 24.91 -6.70 9.24
C GLN A 226 25.64 -7.21 10.50
N ILE A 227 26.52 -6.39 11.06
CA ILE A 227 27.31 -6.68 12.26
C ILE A 227 27.14 -5.57 13.30
N LEU A 228 26.51 -5.90 14.43
CA LEU A 228 26.39 -5.01 15.59
C LEU A 228 27.79 -4.63 16.14
N ASP A 229 28.26 -3.44 15.79
CA ASP A 229 29.51 -2.84 16.25
C ASP A 229 29.24 -1.83 17.37
N LEU A 230 29.11 -2.37 18.58
CA LEU A 230 29.01 -1.58 19.81
C LEU A 230 30.22 -0.64 20.05
N THR A 231 31.29 -0.66 19.25
CA THR A 231 32.36 0.35 19.34
C THR A 231 32.06 1.63 18.56
N ARG A 232 30.95 1.67 17.80
CA ARG A 232 30.53 2.81 16.96
C ARG A 232 29.03 3.08 17.06
N VAL A 233 28.53 3.42 18.25
CA VAL A 233 27.10 3.71 18.48
C VAL A 233 26.79 5.20 18.39
N TRP A 234 25.82 5.56 17.57
CA TRP A 234 25.34 6.93 17.36
C TRP A 234 24.16 7.32 18.26
N GLY A 235 23.43 6.35 18.80
CA GLY A 235 22.25 6.63 19.64
C GLY A 235 21.26 5.47 19.75
N TYR A 236 20.04 5.80 20.17
CA TYR A 236 18.92 4.86 20.26
C TYR A 236 17.60 5.51 19.81
N ALA A 237 16.67 4.70 19.30
CA ALA A 237 15.33 5.10 18.91
C ALA A 237 14.26 4.25 19.59
N VAL A 238 13.11 4.87 19.88
CA VAL A 238 11.92 4.23 20.45
C VAL A 238 10.80 4.36 19.42
N THR A 239 10.34 3.24 18.86
CA THR A 239 9.12 3.20 18.04
C THR A 239 7.92 2.94 18.96
N LEU A 240 6.93 3.84 18.88
CA LEU A 240 5.69 3.76 19.64
C LEU A 240 4.63 2.95 18.87
N PRO A 241 3.71 2.28 19.58
CA PRO A 241 2.69 1.42 18.99
C PRO A 241 1.61 2.23 18.27
N SER A 242 1.14 1.71 17.14
CA SER A 242 -0.07 2.18 16.45
C SER A 242 -1.35 1.83 17.23
N GLY A 243 -2.49 2.38 16.79
CA GLY A 243 -3.81 2.07 17.36
C GLY A 243 -4.22 3.02 18.49
N GLY A 244 -4.42 4.29 18.13
CA GLY A 244 -5.11 5.29 18.95
C GLY A 244 -4.24 6.08 19.93
N LYS A 245 -4.90 6.96 20.70
CA LYS A 245 -4.28 7.90 21.64
C LYS A 245 -3.69 7.18 22.86
N ALA A 246 -2.47 7.52 23.22
CA ALA A 246 -1.82 7.08 24.45
C ALA A 246 -0.70 8.07 24.87
N GLN A 247 -0.06 7.79 26.00
CA GLN A 247 1.09 8.52 26.50
C GLN A 247 1.99 7.60 27.32
N PHE A 248 3.21 8.05 27.62
CA PHE A 248 4.21 7.32 28.40
C PHE A 248 5.07 8.29 29.20
N ALA A 249 5.81 7.75 30.18
CA ALA A 249 7.00 8.41 30.69
C ALA A 249 8.20 7.45 30.65
N MET A 250 9.39 8.00 30.42
CA MET A 250 10.67 7.28 30.40
C MET A 250 11.69 8.04 31.26
N ASP A 251 12.53 7.31 31.99
CA ASP A 251 13.47 7.87 32.96
C ASP A 251 14.78 7.04 33.08
N GLY A 252 15.87 7.66 33.54
CA GLY A 252 17.13 6.99 33.90
C GLY A 252 17.78 6.16 32.79
N VAL A 253 17.98 6.71 31.59
CA VAL A 253 18.53 5.95 30.46
C VAL A 253 20.04 5.76 30.63
N ALA A 254 20.49 4.53 30.87
CA ALA A 254 21.89 4.23 31.18
C ALA A 254 22.39 2.95 30.50
N LEU A 255 23.68 2.90 30.20
CA LEU A 255 24.36 1.63 29.89
C LEU A 255 24.70 0.91 31.19
N TYR A 256 24.51 -0.41 31.23
CA TYR A 256 24.59 -1.16 32.49
C TYR A 256 25.31 -2.51 32.34
N GLY A 257 25.79 -3.03 33.47
CA GLY A 257 26.39 -4.35 33.60
C GLY A 257 27.73 -4.53 32.88
N THR A 258 28.45 -5.59 33.23
CA THR A 258 29.59 -6.07 32.43
C THR A 258 29.10 -6.75 31.15
N PRO A 259 29.84 -6.70 30.02
CA PRO A 259 29.43 -7.37 28.80
C PRO A 259 29.15 -8.86 29.06
N ASP A 260 28.07 -9.39 28.48
CA ASP A 260 27.93 -10.83 28.35
C ASP A 260 29.24 -11.37 27.72
N PRO A 261 29.83 -12.48 28.18
CA PRO A 261 31.10 -13.03 27.61
C PRO A 261 31.02 -13.51 26.15
N GLU A 262 29.99 -13.05 25.44
CA GLU A 262 29.28 -13.73 24.38
C GLU A 262 28.62 -12.72 23.40
N LEU A 263 28.82 -12.73 22.07
CA LEU A 263 29.75 -13.47 21.19
C LEU A 263 30.05 -12.62 19.94
N ARG A 264 31.33 -12.36 19.62
CA ARG A 264 31.76 -11.74 18.32
C ARG A 264 31.62 -12.68 17.10
N ALA A 265 30.79 -13.71 17.23
CA ALA A 265 30.53 -14.72 16.21
C ALA A 265 29.10 -15.25 16.35
N SER A 266 28.47 -15.60 15.23
CA SER A 266 27.21 -16.34 15.17
C SER A 266 27.34 -17.56 14.28
N VAL A 267 26.52 -18.57 14.54
CA VAL A 267 26.30 -19.71 13.65
C VAL A 267 24.93 -19.52 13.01
N ARG A 268 24.85 -19.69 11.69
CA ARG A 268 23.62 -19.55 10.89
C ARG A 268 23.45 -20.78 10.00
N THR A 269 22.22 -21.13 9.68
CA THR A 269 21.89 -22.08 8.61
C THR A 269 21.60 -21.31 7.31
N ASP A 270 21.65 -21.99 6.15
CA ASP A 270 21.28 -21.38 4.87
C ASP A 270 19.77 -21.42 4.56
N ALA A 271 19.00 -22.23 5.29
CA ALA A 271 17.54 -22.16 5.36
C ALA A 271 17.03 -22.47 6.79
N ALA A 272 15.76 -22.16 7.05
CA ALA A 272 15.06 -22.57 8.28
C ALA A 272 14.19 -23.83 8.06
N VAL A 273 13.73 -24.07 6.84
CA VAL A 273 13.06 -25.30 6.42
C VAL A 273 13.82 -25.87 5.23
N TYR A 274 14.03 -27.18 5.22
CA TYR A 274 14.72 -27.93 4.17
C TYR A 274 13.76 -28.95 3.54
N PRO A 275 12.99 -28.57 2.50
CA PRO A 275 12.19 -29.50 1.70
C PRO A 275 13.07 -30.57 1.05
N VAL A 276 12.62 -31.82 1.10
CA VAL A 276 13.29 -33.00 0.52
C VAL A 276 12.22 -34.02 0.11
N ASN A 277 12.43 -34.77 -0.97
CA ASN A 277 11.48 -35.81 -1.38
C ASN A 277 11.66 -37.09 -0.54
N GLU A 278 10.72 -38.03 -0.65
CA GLU A 278 10.95 -39.42 -0.22
C GLU A 278 12.21 -40.00 -0.89
N GLY A 279 13.00 -40.76 -0.14
CA GLY A 279 14.24 -41.42 -0.57
C GLY A 279 15.45 -40.50 -0.85
N ASP A 280 15.27 -39.18 -0.86
CA ASP A 280 16.33 -38.20 -1.12
C ASP A 280 17.21 -37.90 0.13
N THR A 281 18.12 -36.93 0.03
CA THR A 281 19.01 -36.54 1.14
C THR A 281 19.01 -35.03 1.38
N ALA A 282 18.45 -34.61 2.50
CA ALA A 282 18.47 -33.23 2.98
C ALA A 282 19.90 -32.82 3.39
N LYS A 283 20.25 -31.55 3.17
CA LYS A 283 21.61 -31.01 3.33
C LYS A 283 21.55 -29.70 4.13
N VAL A 284 21.66 -29.80 5.44
CA VAL A 284 21.68 -28.65 6.35
C VAL A 284 23.09 -28.06 6.36
N ARG A 285 23.31 -26.91 5.72
CA ARG A 285 24.61 -26.21 5.75
C ARG A 285 24.64 -25.24 6.93
N ILE A 286 25.59 -25.48 7.83
CA ILE A 286 25.83 -24.71 9.04
C ILE A 286 27.08 -23.86 8.82
N SER A 287 26.91 -22.54 8.91
CA SER A 287 27.93 -21.54 8.57
C SER A 287 28.27 -20.65 9.76
N LEU A 288 29.55 -20.33 9.90
CA LEU A 288 30.10 -19.37 10.85
C LEU A 288 30.08 -17.95 10.26
N VAL A 289 29.67 -16.95 11.04
CA VAL A 289 29.77 -15.52 10.71
C VAL A 289 30.48 -14.82 11.86
N THR A 290 31.52 -14.02 11.58
CA THR A 290 32.31 -13.31 12.60
C THR A 290 32.32 -11.78 12.41
N ALA A 291 32.38 -11.04 13.52
CA ALA A 291 32.29 -9.58 13.53
C ALA A 291 33.48 -8.90 12.83
N GLY A 292 33.21 -7.88 12.00
CA GLY A 292 34.19 -7.20 11.17
C GLY A 292 34.99 -8.14 10.25
N HIS A 293 34.40 -9.28 9.86
CA HIS A 293 35.04 -10.41 9.15
C HIS A 293 36.30 -11.00 9.82
N ARG A 294 36.60 -10.63 11.09
CA ARG A 294 37.84 -11.04 11.77
C ARG A 294 37.84 -12.55 12.07
N PRO A 295 38.96 -13.28 11.95
CA PRO A 295 39.02 -14.69 12.30
C PRO A 295 38.65 -14.98 13.76
N LEU A 296 38.16 -16.18 14.05
CA LEU A 296 37.77 -16.60 15.40
C LEU A 296 38.92 -16.49 16.42
N ALA A 297 38.70 -15.73 17.49
CA ALA A 297 39.61 -15.64 18.63
C ALA A 297 39.47 -16.78 19.66
N LYS A 298 38.34 -17.52 19.62
CA LYS A 298 38.03 -18.69 20.45
C LYS A 298 37.34 -19.75 19.58
N PRO A 299 37.50 -21.06 19.85
CA PRO A 299 36.85 -22.09 19.06
C PRO A 299 35.32 -22.10 19.28
N VAL A 300 34.57 -22.44 18.23
CA VAL A 300 33.10 -22.53 18.25
C VAL A 300 32.69 -23.97 18.06
N THR A 301 31.96 -24.56 19.01
CA THR A 301 31.49 -25.94 18.90
C THR A 301 29.99 -25.99 18.65
N VAL A 302 29.60 -26.68 17.59
CA VAL A 302 28.20 -26.99 17.26
C VAL A 302 27.94 -28.45 17.58
N ARG A 303 26.98 -28.72 18.45
CA ARG A 303 26.34 -30.03 18.61
C ARG A 303 25.02 -30.02 17.85
N TYR A 304 24.66 -31.14 17.23
CA TYR A 304 23.42 -31.26 16.47
C TYR A 304 22.79 -32.64 16.64
N GLU A 305 21.47 -32.69 16.59
CA GLU A 305 20.65 -33.89 16.75
C GLU A 305 19.32 -33.73 15.98
N THR A 306 18.97 -34.71 15.14
CA THR A 306 17.58 -34.88 14.69
C THR A 306 16.73 -35.40 15.85
N GLY A 307 15.47 -34.96 15.93
CA GLY A 307 14.50 -35.51 16.88
C GLY A 307 13.16 -35.81 16.22
N GLY A 308 12.32 -36.58 16.90
CA GLY A 308 10.98 -36.93 16.44
C GLY A 308 10.10 -35.69 16.23
N GLY A 309 9.56 -35.56 15.02
CA GLY A 309 8.56 -34.55 14.66
C GLY A 309 7.24 -35.22 14.33
N SER A 310 6.76 -35.03 13.10
CA SER A 310 5.71 -35.90 12.53
C SER A 310 6.29 -37.14 11.85
N ALA A 311 7.52 -37.09 11.32
CA ALA A 311 8.20 -38.25 10.76
C ALA A 311 8.78 -39.16 11.86
N GLN A 312 8.81 -40.48 11.62
CA GLN A 312 9.22 -41.49 12.60
C GLN A 312 10.68 -41.93 12.41
N ASP A 313 11.45 -41.83 13.49
CA ASP A 313 12.86 -42.23 13.58
C ASP A 313 13.09 -43.67 13.08
N GLY A 314 13.87 -43.82 12.00
CA GLY A 314 14.26 -45.12 11.44
C GLY A 314 13.23 -45.79 10.53
N SER A 315 12.00 -45.26 10.44
CA SER A 315 11.06 -45.58 9.37
C SER A 315 11.28 -44.64 8.19
N ASP A 316 11.05 -43.35 8.42
CA ASP A 316 10.84 -42.38 7.33
C ASP A 316 12.10 -41.53 7.08
N TYR A 317 13.02 -41.55 8.04
CA TYR A 317 14.36 -40.98 7.92
C TYR A 317 15.38 -41.71 8.79
N THR A 318 16.67 -41.60 8.45
CA THR A 318 17.78 -42.09 9.30
C THR A 318 18.14 -41.01 10.33
N PRO A 319 18.03 -41.26 11.65
CA PRO A 319 18.43 -40.29 12.67
C PRO A 319 19.93 -39.97 12.62
N VAL A 320 20.27 -38.70 12.83
CA VAL A 320 21.66 -38.20 12.79
C VAL A 320 21.92 -37.28 13.97
N SER A 321 22.95 -37.58 14.76
CA SER A 321 23.47 -36.70 15.80
C SER A 321 24.99 -36.66 15.78
N GLY A 322 25.57 -35.59 16.32
CA GLY A 322 27.02 -35.41 16.35
C GLY A 322 27.46 -34.04 16.82
N SER A 323 28.74 -33.74 16.62
CA SER A 323 29.28 -32.40 16.86
C SER A 323 30.51 -32.11 15.99
N PHE A 324 30.80 -30.83 15.79
CA PHE A 324 32.04 -30.36 15.18
C PHE A 324 32.43 -28.99 15.75
N THR A 325 33.69 -28.60 15.54
CA THR A 325 34.24 -27.33 16.03
C THR A 325 34.82 -26.53 14.87
N PHE A 326 34.47 -25.24 14.76
CA PHE A 326 35.26 -24.27 14.00
C PHE A 326 36.46 -23.85 14.86
N PRO A 327 37.71 -24.02 14.39
CA PRO A 327 38.90 -23.72 15.18
C PRO A 327 39.13 -22.21 15.33
N VAL A 328 40.01 -21.86 16.28
CA VAL A 328 40.65 -20.53 16.34
C VAL A 328 41.29 -20.24 14.97
N GLY A 329 41.13 -19.02 14.48
CA GLY A 329 41.59 -18.61 13.16
C GLY A 329 40.67 -18.95 11.99
N ALA A 330 39.52 -19.59 12.20
CA ALA A 330 38.53 -19.77 11.13
C ALA A 330 37.87 -18.44 10.75
N SER A 331 37.76 -18.18 9.45
CA SER A 331 37.18 -16.95 8.88
C SER A 331 35.65 -16.98 8.85
N SER A 332 35.03 -15.79 8.82
CA SER A 332 33.62 -15.62 8.45
C SER A 332 33.33 -16.33 7.10
N GLY A 333 32.20 -17.03 7.00
CA GLY A 333 31.82 -17.86 5.85
C GLY A 333 32.30 -19.32 5.92
N SER A 334 33.13 -19.70 6.90
CA SER A 334 33.50 -21.11 7.13
C SER A 334 32.24 -21.95 7.40
N SER A 335 32.09 -23.10 6.74
CA SER A 335 30.86 -23.91 6.85
C SER A 335 31.12 -25.41 6.89
N ARG A 336 30.12 -26.14 7.40
CA ARG A 336 29.99 -27.61 7.37
C ARG A 336 28.59 -27.98 6.91
N THR A 337 28.42 -29.12 6.25
CA THR A 337 27.10 -29.63 5.85
C THR A 337 26.82 -30.92 6.59
N VAL A 338 25.65 -31.02 7.21
CA VAL A 338 25.12 -32.26 7.77
C VAL A 338 24.10 -32.82 6.79
N THR A 339 24.16 -34.14 6.54
CA THR A 339 23.26 -34.85 5.63
C THR A 339 22.31 -35.73 6.41
N VAL A 340 21.01 -35.61 6.16
CA VAL A 340 19.98 -36.50 6.70
C VAL A 340 19.30 -37.20 5.52
N ARG A 341 19.21 -38.53 5.58
CA ARG A 341 18.58 -39.35 4.54
C ARG A 341 17.13 -39.63 4.91
N THR A 342 16.21 -39.39 3.98
CA THR A 342 14.86 -39.93 4.07
C THR A 342 14.83 -41.37 3.58
N ALA A 343 13.84 -42.14 4.01
CA ALA A 343 13.50 -43.42 3.40
C ALA A 343 12.52 -43.21 2.23
N GLY A 344 12.32 -44.25 1.43
CA GLY A 344 11.30 -44.28 0.36
C GLY A 344 10.45 -45.53 0.51
N ASN A 345 9.16 -45.35 0.79
CA ASN A 345 8.17 -46.40 1.01
C ASN A 345 7.17 -46.52 -0.15
N GLY A 346 7.03 -45.46 -0.97
CA GLY A 346 6.29 -45.50 -2.24
C GLY A 346 4.76 -45.49 -2.09
N ARG A 347 4.24 -44.90 -1.03
CA ARG A 347 2.80 -44.64 -0.81
C ARG A 347 2.49 -43.16 -0.96
N ALA A 348 1.25 -42.84 -1.33
CA ALA A 348 0.80 -41.46 -1.46
C ALA A 348 0.53 -40.86 -0.07
N GLU A 349 1.48 -40.07 0.44
CA GLU A 349 1.51 -39.61 1.84
C GLU A 349 1.64 -38.07 1.92
N THR A 350 1.24 -37.52 3.07
CA THR A 350 1.30 -36.07 3.37
C THR A 350 2.64 -35.68 3.96
N ALA A 351 3.02 -34.42 3.86
CA ALA A 351 4.35 -33.95 4.26
C ALA A 351 4.62 -34.14 5.75
N GLU A 352 5.83 -34.57 6.07
CA GLU A 352 6.29 -34.86 7.41
C GLU A 352 7.49 -34.00 7.80
N THR A 353 7.75 -33.87 9.10
CA THR A 353 8.79 -32.96 9.62
C THR A 353 9.76 -33.69 10.54
N VAL A 354 11.04 -33.39 10.36
CA VAL A 354 12.14 -33.79 11.24
C VAL A 354 12.79 -32.51 11.82
N PRO A 355 12.50 -32.16 13.08
CA PRO A 355 13.25 -31.16 13.85
C PRO A 355 14.76 -31.46 13.86
N PHE A 356 15.58 -30.46 13.52
CA PHE A 356 17.03 -30.54 13.56
C PHE A 356 17.54 -29.57 14.63
N THR A 357 17.79 -30.07 15.84
CA THR A 357 18.18 -29.27 17.00
C THR A 357 19.68 -29.00 16.98
N MET A 358 20.06 -27.73 17.07
CA MET A 358 21.44 -27.26 17.18
C MET A 358 21.70 -26.60 18.54
N ARG A 359 22.78 -27.01 19.20
CA ARG A 359 23.30 -26.40 20.43
C ARG A 359 24.69 -25.87 20.15
N VAL A 360 24.88 -24.56 20.28
CA VAL A 360 26.14 -23.88 19.94
C VAL A 360 26.80 -23.35 21.21
N HIS A 361 28.10 -23.58 21.33
CA HIS A 361 28.94 -23.06 22.41
C HIS A 361 30.06 -22.21 21.80
N GLY A 362 30.23 -20.97 22.28
CA GLY A 362 31.29 -20.06 21.79
C GLY A 362 30.95 -19.29 20.51
N ALA A 363 29.75 -19.43 19.93
CA ALA A 363 29.14 -18.48 18.99
C ALA A 363 27.61 -18.48 19.14
N ARG A 364 26.96 -17.35 18.80
CA ARG A 364 25.52 -17.17 19.00
C ARG A 364 24.78 -18.17 18.10
N PRO A 365 23.82 -18.96 18.62
CA PRO A 365 23.11 -19.94 17.81
C PRO A 365 22.28 -19.29 16.69
N PRO A 366 21.80 -20.08 15.71
CA PRO A 366 20.78 -19.65 14.77
C PRO A 366 19.56 -19.06 15.50
N ALA A 367 18.84 -18.15 14.83
CA ALA A 367 17.64 -17.53 15.41
C ALA A 367 16.51 -18.54 15.59
N ASP A 368 16.34 -19.43 14.61
CA ASP A 368 15.39 -20.55 14.63
C ASP A 368 16.14 -21.87 14.59
N GLN A 369 15.56 -22.93 15.17
CA GLN A 369 16.04 -24.29 14.93
C GLN A 369 15.54 -24.76 13.56
N PRO A 370 16.42 -25.26 12.67
CA PRO A 370 15.99 -25.71 11.34
C PRO A 370 15.12 -26.98 11.42
N LYS A 371 14.27 -27.15 10.42
CA LYS A 371 13.46 -28.36 10.22
C LYS A 371 13.71 -28.91 8.83
N ILE A 372 13.72 -30.23 8.69
CA ILE A 372 13.64 -30.90 7.39
C ILE A 372 12.16 -31.23 7.15
N ALA A 373 11.66 -30.97 5.94
CA ALA A 373 10.30 -31.30 5.54
C ALA A 373 10.38 -32.38 4.45
N ILE A 374 9.94 -33.59 4.77
CA ILE A 374 9.72 -34.65 3.79
C ILE A 374 8.45 -34.26 3.02
N ASN A 375 8.56 -34.04 1.72
CA ASN A 375 7.50 -33.50 0.89
C ASN A 375 6.31 -34.46 0.78
N ALA A 376 5.11 -33.92 0.63
CA ALA A 376 3.94 -34.71 0.25
C ALA A 376 4.10 -35.19 -1.20
N HIS A 377 3.62 -36.39 -1.54
CA HIS A 377 3.72 -36.94 -2.89
C HIS A 377 2.57 -37.89 -3.26
N ASP A 378 2.38 -38.09 -4.57
CA ASP A 378 1.38 -38.98 -5.19
C ASP A 378 -0.11 -38.73 -4.81
N LEU A 379 -0.40 -37.68 -4.03
CA LEU A 379 -1.76 -37.24 -3.70
C LEU A 379 -2.42 -36.53 -4.90
N PRO A 380 -3.72 -36.73 -5.19
CA PRO A 380 -4.36 -36.18 -6.39
C PRO A 380 -4.34 -34.66 -6.52
N TYR A 381 -4.26 -33.90 -5.41
CA TYR A 381 -4.08 -32.44 -5.49
C TYR A 381 -2.69 -32.00 -5.93
N LEU A 382 -1.66 -32.86 -5.86
CA LEU A 382 -0.30 -32.57 -6.29
C LEU A 382 -0.08 -32.87 -7.78
N ASP A 383 -0.91 -33.72 -8.38
CA ASP A 383 -0.85 -34.12 -9.79
C ASP A 383 -1.22 -32.94 -10.73
N PRO A 384 -0.26 -32.36 -11.48
CA PRO A 384 -0.52 -31.22 -12.37
C PRO A 384 -1.26 -31.63 -13.66
N GLY A 385 -1.39 -32.93 -13.94
CA GLY A 385 -2.18 -33.45 -15.06
C GLY A 385 -3.69 -33.38 -14.82
N ARG A 386 -4.14 -33.13 -13.57
CA ARG A 386 -5.56 -33.09 -13.21
C ARG A 386 -6.20 -31.73 -13.42
N PRO A 387 -7.50 -31.70 -13.78
CA PRO A 387 -8.29 -30.47 -13.77
C PRO A 387 -8.23 -29.78 -12.41
N VAL A 388 -8.07 -28.46 -12.37
CA VAL A 388 -8.01 -27.67 -11.13
C VAL A 388 -9.20 -27.95 -10.20
N GLY A 389 -10.40 -28.19 -10.75
CA GLY A 389 -11.58 -28.56 -9.96
C GLY A 389 -11.48 -29.90 -9.21
N GLU A 390 -10.75 -30.89 -9.74
CA GLU A 390 -10.43 -32.13 -9.03
C GLU A 390 -9.42 -31.87 -7.91
N ARG A 391 -8.35 -31.11 -8.21
CA ARG A 391 -7.28 -30.81 -7.26
C ARG A 391 -7.78 -30.01 -6.06
N VAL A 392 -8.65 -29.01 -6.29
CA VAL A 392 -9.34 -28.26 -5.23
C VAL A 392 -10.21 -29.19 -4.38
N LYS A 393 -11.01 -30.07 -5.01
CA LYS A 393 -11.90 -30.98 -4.28
C LYS A 393 -11.13 -31.98 -3.41
N ASP A 394 -10.07 -32.58 -3.96
CA ASP A 394 -9.22 -33.52 -3.23
C ASP A 394 -8.53 -32.82 -2.03
N LEU A 395 -7.90 -31.67 -2.25
CA LEU A 395 -7.24 -30.91 -1.19
C LEU A 395 -8.22 -30.46 -0.09
N LEU A 396 -9.34 -29.86 -0.46
CA LEU A 396 -10.35 -29.39 0.50
C LEU A 396 -10.87 -30.53 1.38
N SER A 397 -11.03 -31.74 0.82
CA SER A 397 -11.45 -32.93 1.59
C SER A 397 -10.41 -33.47 2.57
N ARG A 398 -9.16 -32.97 2.51
CA ARG A 398 -8.04 -33.35 3.39
C ARG A 398 -7.76 -32.31 4.48
N MET A 399 -8.40 -31.14 4.44
CA MET A 399 -8.13 -30.01 5.32
C MET A 399 -8.96 -30.05 6.61
N THR A 400 -8.35 -29.76 7.75
CA THR A 400 -9.08 -29.45 9.00
C THR A 400 -9.72 -28.06 8.92
N LEU A 401 -10.65 -27.75 9.84
CA LEU A 401 -11.25 -26.43 9.93
C LEU A 401 -10.20 -25.33 10.22
N GLU A 402 -9.19 -25.64 11.01
CA GLU A 402 -8.05 -24.76 11.31
C GLU A 402 -7.21 -24.50 10.05
N GLU A 403 -6.91 -25.53 9.25
CA GLU A 403 -6.25 -25.35 7.95
C GLU A 403 -7.11 -24.52 6.99
N LYS A 404 -8.44 -24.70 6.99
CA LYS A 404 -9.38 -23.90 6.17
C LYS A 404 -9.41 -22.42 6.59
N VAL A 405 -9.58 -22.12 7.88
CA VAL A 405 -9.56 -20.75 8.42
C VAL A 405 -8.18 -20.09 8.22
N GLY A 406 -7.10 -20.86 8.35
CA GLY A 406 -5.75 -20.43 7.97
C GLY A 406 -5.69 -19.93 6.52
N GLN A 407 -6.25 -20.67 5.57
CA GLN A 407 -6.30 -20.26 4.16
C GLN A 407 -7.10 -18.97 3.90
N MET A 408 -8.10 -18.66 4.73
CA MET A 408 -8.87 -17.41 4.65
C MET A 408 -8.15 -16.21 5.29
N THR A 409 -7.00 -16.43 5.93
CA THR A 409 -6.26 -15.39 6.66
C THR A 409 -5.10 -14.82 5.82
N GLN A 410 -5.05 -13.50 5.71
CA GLN A 410 -3.92 -12.74 5.18
C GLN A 410 -3.32 -11.84 6.26
N ALA A 411 -2.01 -11.96 6.48
CA ALA A 411 -1.26 -11.19 7.48
C ALA A 411 -0.16 -10.30 6.86
N GLU A 412 0.24 -9.22 7.53
CA GLU A 412 1.31 -8.35 7.05
C GLU A 412 2.68 -8.95 7.42
N ARG A 413 3.64 -8.88 6.50
CA ARG A 413 4.96 -9.54 6.62
C ARG A 413 5.83 -9.12 7.83
N SER A 414 5.56 -7.95 8.42
CA SER A 414 6.24 -7.40 9.60
C SER A 414 5.39 -7.44 10.89
N ALA A 415 4.09 -7.74 10.75
CA ALA A 415 3.21 -8.07 11.88
C ALA A 415 3.56 -9.43 12.51
N LEU A 416 4.05 -10.37 11.69
CA LEU A 416 4.43 -11.73 12.09
C LEU A 416 5.26 -11.76 13.38
N ARG A 417 4.70 -12.34 14.44
CA ARG A 417 5.36 -12.56 15.75
C ARG A 417 6.51 -13.56 15.64
N SER A 418 6.34 -14.58 14.81
CA SER A 418 7.38 -15.48 14.31
C SER A 418 7.12 -15.80 12.84
N GLN A 419 8.15 -16.15 12.08
CA GLN A 419 7.95 -16.69 10.72
C GLN A 419 7.29 -18.07 10.74
N ASP A 420 7.43 -18.84 11.83
CA ASP A 420 6.78 -20.16 11.95
C ASP A 420 5.26 -20.07 12.11
N ASP A 421 4.70 -18.90 12.48
CA ASP A 421 3.26 -18.65 12.52
C ASP A 421 2.56 -18.98 11.20
N ILE A 422 3.25 -18.81 10.07
CA ILE A 422 2.79 -19.22 8.73
C ILE A 422 2.39 -20.70 8.72
N SER A 423 3.16 -21.55 9.41
CA SER A 423 2.86 -22.98 9.57
C SER A 423 1.87 -23.25 10.71
N THR A 424 2.05 -22.59 11.87
CA THR A 424 1.22 -22.78 13.07
C THR A 424 -0.26 -22.48 12.82
N TYR A 425 -0.54 -21.46 12.00
CA TYR A 425 -1.89 -21.03 11.64
C TYR A 425 -2.26 -21.34 10.19
N ALA A 426 -1.46 -22.16 9.49
CA ALA A 426 -1.66 -22.57 8.09
C ALA A 426 -2.05 -21.41 7.14
N LEU A 427 -1.36 -20.26 7.27
CA LEU A 427 -1.78 -18.99 6.67
C LEU A 427 -1.92 -19.09 5.14
N GLY A 428 -3.01 -18.52 4.62
CA GLY A 428 -3.31 -18.52 3.19
C GLY A 428 -2.49 -17.52 2.41
N SER A 429 -2.20 -16.36 3.01
CA SER A 429 -1.55 -15.25 2.32
C SER A 429 -0.72 -14.40 3.28
N LEU A 430 0.28 -13.74 2.70
CA LEU A 430 0.92 -12.57 3.30
C LEU A 430 0.82 -11.40 2.33
N LEU A 431 0.90 -10.17 2.85
CA LEU A 431 1.13 -8.99 2.02
C LEU A 431 2.32 -8.14 2.47
N SER A 432 2.80 -7.32 1.52
CA SER A 432 3.47 -6.06 1.80
C SER A 432 2.49 -4.90 1.56
N GLY A 433 2.14 -4.17 2.62
CA GLY A 433 1.47 -2.87 2.49
C GLY A 433 2.40 -1.76 1.98
N GLY A 434 1.87 -0.55 1.78
CA GLY A 434 2.62 0.59 1.25
C GLY A 434 3.87 0.94 2.07
N GLY A 435 5.06 0.77 1.49
CA GLY A 435 6.36 0.95 2.15
C GLY A 435 6.87 -0.25 2.95
N SER A 436 6.14 -1.38 2.99
CA SER A 436 6.64 -2.62 3.63
C SER A 436 7.56 -3.41 2.70
N ALA A 437 8.74 -2.85 2.48
CA ALA A 437 9.81 -3.49 1.73
C ALA A 437 10.72 -4.37 2.63
N PRO A 438 11.37 -5.41 2.07
CA PRO A 438 12.53 -6.03 2.70
C PRO A 438 13.69 -5.04 2.77
N THR A 439 14.64 -5.31 3.67
CA THR A 439 15.95 -4.67 3.63
C THR A 439 17.03 -5.65 3.15
N PRO A 440 17.90 -5.28 2.20
CA PRO A 440 17.81 -4.08 1.35
C PRO A 440 16.63 -4.17 0.36
N ASN A 441 16.02 -3.02 0.03
CA ASN A 441 14.93 -2.95 -0.94
C ASN A 441 15.47 -3.06 -2.37
N ASN A 442 15.73 -4.29 -2.80
CA ASN A 442 16.17 -4.64 -4.15
C ASN A 442 15.57 -6.00 -4.59
N PRO A 443 15.59 -6.37 -5.88
CA PRO A 443 14.88 -7.56 -6.37
C PRO A 443 15.26 -8.85 -5.66
N GLN A 444 16.54 -9.03 -5.33
CA GLN A 444 17.05 -10.20 -4.63
C GLN A 444 16.68 -10.18 -3.14
N GLY A 445 16.49 -9.00 -2.54
CA GLY A 445 15.93 -8.83 -1.21
C GLY A 445 14.49 -9.34 -1.12
N TRP A 446 13.65 -8.94 -2.07
CA TRP A 446 12.26 -9.42 -2.17
C TRP A 446 12.19 -10.92 -2.47
N ALA A 447 12.93 -11.41 -3.47
CA ALA A 447 12.92 -12.83 -3.81
C ALA A 447 13.37 -13.73 -2.64
N ARG A 448 14.41 -13.34 -1.89
CA ARG A 448 14.81 -14.04 -0.66
C ARG A 448 13.73 -13.98 0.43
N MET A 449 13.11 -12.82 0.63
CA MET A 449 12.05 -12.63 1.62
C MET A 449 10.85 -13.53 1.32
N VAL A 450 10.27 -13.45 0.11
CA VAL A 450 9.12 -14.26 -0.29
C VAL A 450 9.46 -15.76 -0.23
N ASN A 451 10.65 -16.17 -0.71
CA ASN A 451 11.07 -17.57 -0.62
C ASN A 451 11.21 -18.06 0.84
N SER A 452 11.71 -17.21 1.75
CA SER A 452 11.79 -17.55 3.17
C SER A 452 10.42 -17.79 3.81
N TYR A 453 9.40 -17.03 3.41
CA TYR A 453 8.02 -17.25 3.85
C TYR A 453 7.40 -18.51 3.20
N GLN A 454 7.63 -18.74 1.91
CA GLN A 454 7.15 -19.94 1.22
C GLN A 454 7.74 -21.22 1.82
N LEU A 455 9.01 -21.21 2.22
CA LEU A 455 9.63 -22.32 2.97
C LEU A 455 8.90 -22.64 4.29
N ARG A 456 8.29 -21.64 4.95
CA ARG A 456 7.45 -21.86 6.15
C ARG A 456 6.09 -22.45 5.83
N ALA A 457 5.56 -22.26 4.62
CA ALA A 457 4.37 -22.97 4.16
C ALA A 457 4.69 -24.44 3.83
N GLN A 458 5.88 -24.73 3.30
CA GLN A 458 6.32 -26.08 2.90
C GLN A 458 6.65 -27.03 4.08
N GLN A 459 6.63 -26.56 5.34
CA GLN A 459 6.63 -27.42 6.54
C GLN A 459 5.22 -27.80 7.02
N THR A 460 4.15 -27.31 6.37
CA THR A 460 2.78 -27.76 6.68
C THR A 460 2.51 -29.11 6.03
N ARG A 461 1.72 -29.95 6.70
CA ARG A 461 1.33 -31.31 6.26
C ARG A 461 0.79 -31.38 4.82
N LEU A 462 0.06 -30.36 4.38
CA LEU A 462 -0.51 -30.29 3.03
C LEU A 462 0.33 -29.45 2.05
N GLN A 463 1.41 -28.81 2.51
CA GLN A 463 2.31 -27.95 1.74
C GLN A 463 1.62 -26.88 0.87
N VAL A 464 0.47 -26.36 1.33
CA VAL A 464 -0.31 -25.37 0.59
C VAL A 464 0.48 -24.05 0.53
N PRO A 465 0.90 -23.58 -0.67
CA PRO A 465 1.79 -22.44 -0.81
C PRO A 465 1.10 -21.13 -0.41
N LEU A 466 1.86 -20.14 0.06
CA LEU A 466 1.33 -18.79 0.29
C LEU A 466 0.97 -18.12 -1.03
N LEU A 467 -0.12 -17.35 -1.02
CA LEU A 467 -0.34 -16.31 -2.03
C LEU A 467 0.27 -15.00 -1.51
N TYR A 468 1.38 -14.51 -2.08
CA TYR A 468 2.00 -13.25 -1.64
C TYR A 468 1.47 -12.07 -2.45
N GLY A 469 0.85 -11.10 -1.77
CA GLY A 469 0.29 -9.88 -2.36
C GLY A 469 1.10 -8.62 -2.09
N ALA A 470 0.99 -7.63 -2.97
CA ALA A 470 1.44 -6.25 -2.71
C ALA A 470 0.68 -5.26 -3.59
N ASP A 471 0.65 -3.99 -3.22
CA ASP A 471 0.34 -2.93 -4.17
C ASP A 471 1.47 -2.82 -5.21
N ALA A 472 1.06 -2.82 -6.48
CA ALA A 472 1.87 -2.47 -7.64
C ALA A 472 0.98 -1.68 -8.63
N VAL A 473 0.38 -0.58 -8.15
CA VAL A 473 -0.74 0.11 -8.83
C VAL A 473 -0.34 0.98 -10.03
N HIS A 474 0.96 1.27 -10.20
CA HIS A 474 1.52 2.04 -11.32
C HIS A 474 2.95 1.58 -11.65
N GLY A 475 3.15 0.26 -11.74
CA GLY A 475 4.46 -0.39 -11.69
C GLY A 475 4.70 -1.07 -10.34
N HIS A 476 5.82 -1.78 -10.16
CA HIS A 476 6.19 -2.42 -8.89
C HIS A 476 6.71 -1.36 -7.89
N ASN A 477 5.82 -0.43 -7.52
CA ASN A 477 6.12 0.86 -6.90
C ASN A 477 6.72 0.81 -5.50
N ASN A 478 6.47 -0.24 -4.72
CA ASN A 478 7.15 -0.51 -3.45
C ASN A 478 8.65 -0.88 -3.60
N LEU A 479 9.11 -1.26 -4.79
CA LEU A 479 10.51 -1.63 -5.07
C LEU A 479 11.32 -0.41 -5.52
N HIS A 480 12.40 -0.10 -4.78
CA HIS A 480 13.36 0.91 -5.21
C HIS A 480 14.05 0.51 -6.53
N GLY A 481 14.06 1.42 -7.51
CA GLY A 481 14.66 1.21 -8.83
C GLY A 481 13.72 0.65 -9.91
N ALA A 482 12.49 0.26 -9.55
CA ALA A 482 11.46 -0.18 -10.49
C ALA A 482 11.07 0.91 -11.51
N THR A 483 10.40 0.50 -12.58
CA THR A 483 9.76 1.41 -13.55
C THR A 483 8.45 1.93 -12.96
N ILE A 484 8.34 3.25 -12.77
CA ILE A 484 7.11 3.89 -12.26
C ILE A 484 6.37 4.54 -13.43
N MET A 485 5.16 4.05 -13.68
CA MET A 485 4.22 4.56 -14.68
C MET A 485 3.56 5.85 -14.20
N PRO A 486 2.92 6.62 -15.09
CA PRO A 486 1.91 7.58 -14.66
C PRO A 486 0.83 6.90 -13.83
N HIS A 487 0.31 7.59 -12.82
CA HIS A 487 -0.90 7.15 -12.13
C HIS A 487 -2.11 7.10 -13.07
N ASN A 488 -3.14 6.34 -12.69
CA ASN A 488 -4.25 5.97 -13.56
C ASN A 488 -4.99 7.15 -14.18
N ILE A 489 -5.10 8.30 -13.51
CA ILE A 489 -5.68 9.52 -14.09
C ILE A 489 -4.90 9.96 -15.35
N GLY A 490 -3.57 9.87 -15.31
CA GLY A 490 -2.70 10.12 -16.46
C GLY A 490 -2.83 9.03 -17.53
N LEU A 491 -3.00 7.76 -17.15
CA LEU A 491 -3.22 6.66 -18.10
C LEU A 491 -4.57 6.83 -18.83
N GLY A 492 -5.64 7.16 -18.12
CA GLY A 492 -6.94 7.50 -18.69
C GLY A 492 -6.89 8.73 -19.58
N ALA A 493 -6.04 9.71 -19.26
CA ALA A 493 -5.81 10.87 -20.12
C ALA A 493 -5.27 10.47 -21.51
N THR A 494 -4.47 9.40 -21.63
CA THR A 494 -3.98 8.91 -22.94
C THR A 494 -5.11 8.49 -23.89
N ARG A 495 -6.19 7.92 -23.34
CA ARG A 495 -7.22 7.16 -24.07
C ARG A 495 -6.61 6.09 -25.00
N ASP A 496 -5.55 5.39 -24.59
CA ASP A 496 -4.92 4.29 -25.34
C ASP A 496 -4.94 2.96 -24.55
N PRO A 497 -6.00 2.16 -24.68
CA PRO A 497 -6.09 0.83 -24.06
C PRO A 497 -4.92 -0.10 -24.41
N ALA A 498 -4.37 -0.01 -25.63
CA ALA A 498 -3.26 -0.87 -26.02
C ALA A 498 -1.96 -0.48 -25.29
N LEU A 499 -1.77 0.81 -24.96
CA LEU A 499 -0.68 1.28 -24.11
C LEU A 499 -0.88 0.87 -22.65
N VAL A 500 -2.11 0.95 -22.14
CA VAL A 500 -2.45 0.54 -20.77
C VAL A 500 -2.36 -0.99 -20.56
N GLN A 501 -2.55 -1.79 -21.62
CA GLN A 501 -2.15 -3.20 -21.58
C GLN A 501 -0.63 -3.34 -21.37
N ARG A 502 0.19 -2.61 -22.14
CA ARG A 502 1.67 -2.68 -22.04
C ARG A 502 2.24 -2.17 -20.72
N THR A 503 1.58 -1.21 -20.05
CA THR A 503 1.97 -0.81 -18.69
C THR A 503 1.68 -1.93 -17.68
N GLY A 504 0.57 -2.66 -17.86
CA GLY A 504 0.29 -3.91 -17.13
C GLY A 504 1.33 -5.01 -17.38
N GLU A 505 1.71 -5.26 -18.64
CA GLU A 505 2.73 -6.26 -19.02
C GLU A 505 4.09 -6.00 -18.35
N VAL A 506 4.53 -4.73 -18.33
CA VAL A 506 5.75 -4.32 -17.61
C VAL A 506 5.60 -4.49 -16.10
N THR A 507 4.45 -4.09 -15.53
CA THR A 507 4.18 -4.21 -14.10
C THR A 507 4.21 -5.67 -13.64
N ALA A 508 3.61 -6.58 -14.42
CA ALA A 508 3.62 -8.00 -14.16
C ALA A 508 5.04 -8.58 -14.17
N ARG A 509 5.84 -8.22 -15.17
CA ARG A 509 7.24 -8.64 -15.30
C ARG A 509 8.09 -8.23 -14.11
N GLU A 510 8.01 -6.96 -13.70
CA GLU A 510 8.81 -6.47 -12.58
C GLU A 510 8.33 -7.01 -11.22
N THR A 511 7.02 -7.25 -11.06
CA THR A 511 6.43 -7.77 -9.82
C THR A 511 6.63 -9.29 -9.66
N ARG A 512 6.45 -10.08 -10.73
CA ARG A 512 6.64 -11.54 -10.68
C ARG A 512 8.10 -11.92 -10.45
N ALA A 513 9.03 -11.15 -11.02
CA ALA A 513 10.47 -11.35 -10.87
C ALA A 513 11.02 -11.15 -9.43
N THR A 514 10.23 -10.55 -8.52
CA THR A 514 10.56 -10.45 -7.10
C THR A 514 9.87 -11.51 -6.23
N GLY A 515 9.08 -12.40 -6.84
CA GLY A 515 8.32 -13.46 -6.16
C GLY A 515 6.89 -13.08 -5.79
N VAL A 516 6.49 -11.81 -5.93
CA VAL A 516 5.12 -11.37 -5.67
C VAL A 516 4.20 -11.93 -6.77
N ALA A 517 3.23 -12.75 -6.39
CA ALA A 517 2.36 -13.46 -7.33
C ALA A 517 1.04 -12.72 -7.61
N TRP A 518 0.71 -11.71 -6.80
CA TRP A 518 -0.58 -11.03 -6.77
C TRP A 518 -0.40 -9.52 -6.58
N THR A 519 -1.04 -8.72 -7.42
CA THR A 519 -1.11 -7.26 -7.25
C THR A 519 -2.51 -6.80 -6.87
N PHE A 520 -2.59 -5.83 -5.97
CA PHE A 520 -3.83 -5.12 -5.62
C PHE A 520 -4.16 -4.03 -6.65
N ALA A 521 -4.18 -4.39 -7.94
CA ALA A 521 -4.43 -3.49 -9.07
C ALA A 521 -5.23 -4.21 -10.18
N PRO A 522 -6.07 -3.51 -10.97
CA PRO A 522 -6.29 -2.05 -10.96
C PRO A 522 -7.37 -1.54 -9.99
N CYS A 523 -7.25 -0.26 -9.60
CA CYS A 523 -8.42 0.51 -9.18
C CYS A 523 -9.33 0.73 -10.40
N LEU A 524 -10.59 0.32 -10.30
CA LEU A 524 -11.67 0.57 -11.26
C LEU A 524 -12.68 1.59 -10.70
N CYS A 525 -12.18 2.41 -9.78
CA CYS A 525 -12.88 3.49 -9.14
C CYS A 525 -13.32 4.52 -10.21
N VAL A 526 -14.61 4.86 -10.25
CA VAL A 526 -15.13 5.96 -11.09
C VAL A 526 -15.26 7.18 -10.19
N VAL A 527 -14.32 8.12 -10.29
CA VAL A 527 -14.30 9.33 -9.46
C VAL A 527 -15.40 10.29 -9.87
N ARG A 528 -16.15 10.83 -8.90
CA ARG A 528 -17.25 11.79 -9.14
C ARG A 528 -17.06 13.14 -8.44
N ASP A 529 -16.02 13.26 -7.61
CA ASP A 529 -15.64 14.47 -6.89
C ASP A 529 -14.12 14.48 -6.67
N ASP A 530 -13.39 15.39 -7.33
CA ASP A 530 -11.92 15.44 -7.26
C ASP A 530 -11.37 15.78 -5.86
N ARG A 531 -12.24 16.17 -4.91
CA ARG A 531 -11.84 16.43 -3.52
C ARG A 531 -11.28 15.18 -2.82
N TRP A 532 -11.59 13.98 -3.35
CA TRP A 532 -11.11 12.70 -2.85
C TRP A 532 -9.60 12.50 -3.01
N GLY A 533 -8.92 12.11 -1.93
CA GLY A 533 -7.49 11.84 -1.91
C GLY A 533 -7.01 10.64 -2.74
N ARG A 534 -7.92 9.87 -3.36
CA ARG A 534 -7.57 8.78 -4.31
C ARG A 534 -7.98 9.07 -5.75
N SER A 535 -8.34 10.30 -6.09
CA SER A 535 -8.75 10.71 -7.44
C SER A 535 -7.74 10.33 -8.54
N TYR A 536 -6.43 10.28 -8.21
CA TYR A 536 -5.38 9.87 -9.15
C TYR A 536 -5.37 8.36 -9.46
N GLU A 537 -5.93 7.52 -8.57
CA GLU A 537 -6.03 6.07 -8.76
C GLU A 537 -7.16 5.72 -9.74
N SER A 538 -8.12 6.63 -9.96
CA SER A 538 -9.16 6.49 -10.99
C SER A 538 -8.61 6.75 -12.40
N PHE A 539 -9.11 6.04 -13.41
CA PHE A 539 -8.86 6.39 -14.81
C PHE A 539 -9.71 7.59 -15.30
N GLY A 540 -10.72 8.03 -14.53
CA GLY A 540 -11.56 9.19 -14.85
C GLY A 540 -13.01 9.09 -14.37
N GLU A 541 -13.80 10.10 -14.72
CA GLU A 541 -15.18 10.27 -14.24
C GLU A 541 -16.26 9.53 -15.05
N ASP A 542 -15.92 9.07 -16.26
CA ASP A 542 -16.81 8.36 -17.17
C ASP A 542 -16.60 6.84 -17.03
N PRO A 543 -17.62 6.03 -16.68
CA PRO A 543 -17.48 4.57 -16.62
C PRO A 543 -17.00 3.98 -17.96
N ALA A 544 -17.41 4.54 -19.11
CA ALA A 544 -16.97 4.08 -20.42
C ALA A 544 -15.49 4.36 -20.70
N LEU A 545 -14.86 5.27 -19.94
CA LEU A 545 -13.40 5.43 -19.93
C LEU A 545 -12.74 4.34 -19.08
N VAL A 546 -13.23 4.10 -17.87
CA VAL A 546 -12.68 3.07 -16.97
C VAL A 546 -12.73 1.69 -17.64
N GLU A 547 -13.90 1.27 -18.15
CA GLU A 547 -14.09 0.03 -18.93
C GLU A 547 -13.10 -0.11 -20.10
N SER A 548 -12.75 1.00 -20.75
CA SER A 548 -11.80 0.98 -21.87
C SER A 548 -10.35 0.77 -21.42
N MET A 549 -9.98 1.17 -20.19
CA MET A 549 -8.62 1.03 -19.65
C MET A 549 -8.35 -0.34 -19.01
N GLU A 550 -9.40 -1.12 -18.71
CA GLU A 550 -9.34 -2.47 -18.11
C GLU A 550 -8.51 -3.51 -18.89
N THR A 551 -8.06 -3.17 -20.10
CA THR A 551 -6.93 -3.84 -20.77
C THR A 551 -5.69 -4.05 -19.89
N VAL A 552 -5.49 -3.26 -18.83
CA VAL A 552 -4.46 -3.53 -17.81
C VAL A 552 -4.60 -4.93 -17.16
N ILE A 553 -5.83 -5.45 -17.00
CA ILE A 553 -6.08 -6.81 -16.47
C ILE A 553 -5.48 -7.87 -17.39
N GLN A 554 -5.56 -7.68 -18.71
CA GLN A 554 -4.90 -8.55 -19.70
C GLN A 554 -3.38 -8.39 -19.68
N GLY A 555 -2.87 -7.20 -19.41
CA GLY A 555 -1.42 -6.99 -19.25
C GLY A 555 -0.86 -7.68 -18.00
N LEU A 556 -1.62 -7.67 -16.90
CA LEU A 556 -1.24 -8.31 -15.64
C LEU A 556 -1.33 -9.84 -15.71
N GLN A 557 -2.47 -10.37 -16.18
CA GLN A 557 -2.83 -11.79 -16.08
C GLN A 557 -2.64 -12.60 -17.38
N GLY A 558 -2.52 -11.93 -18.53
CA GLY A 558 -2.57 -12.57 -19.84
C GLY A 558 -4.00 -12.79 -20.33
N ARG A 559 -4.24 -13.90 -21.04
CA ARG A 559 -5.54 -14.24 -21.64
C ARG A 559 -6.63 -14.47 -20.59
N VAL A 560 -7.86 -14.08 -20.97
CA VAL A 560 -9.09 -14.12 -20.15
C VAL A 560 -9.43 -15.49 -19.55
N ASP A 561 -8.97 -16.60 -20.14
CA ASP A 561 -9.21 -17.96 -19.60
C ASP A 561 -8.14 -18.42 -18.59
N GLY A 562 -7.20 -17.54 -18.21
CA GLY A 562 -6.31 -17.71 -17.07
C GLY A 562 -5.16 -18.70 -17.23
N ARG A 563 -5.00 -19.41 -18.36
CA ARG A 563 -3.91 -20.42 -18.51
C ARG A 563 -2.50 -19.81 -18.50
N ASP A 564 -2.40 -18.49 -18.69
CA ASP A 564 -1.13 -17.76 -18.70
C ASP A 564 -0.68 -17.38 -17.27
N LEU A 565 -1.56 -17.47 -16.26
CA LEU A 565 -1.26 -17.07 -14.87
C LEU A 565 -0.11 -17.86 -14.22
N ALA A 566 0.19 -19.05 -14.72
CA ALA A 566 1.30 -19.90 -14.26
C ALA A 566 2.66 -19.55 -14.93
N ASP A 567 2.70 -18.55 -15.81
CA ASP A 567 3.94 -18.04 -16.43
C ASP A 567 4.78 -17.23 -15.42
N GLY A 568 6.10 -17.19 -15.68
CA GLY A 568 7.06 -16.39 -14.90
C GLY A 568 6.97 -14.87 -15.13
N ASP A 569 6.05 -14.41 -16.00
CA ASP A 569 5.88 -13.01 -16.35
C ASP A 569 4.42 -12.50 -16.26
N ARG A 570 3.57 -13.18 -15.48
CA ARG A 570 2.21 -12.76 -15.09
C ARG A 570 2.05 -12.63 -13.58
N VAL A 571 1.08 -11.84 -13.16
CA VAL A 571 0.61 -11.73 -11.78
C VAL A 571 -0.92 -11.73 -11.73
N LEU A 572 -1.49 -12.20 -10.63
CA LEU A 572 -2.93 -12.10 -10.37
C LEU A 572 -3.34 -10.63 -10.20
N ALA A 573 -4.46 -10.23 -10.82
CA ALA A 573 -5.00 -8.87 -10.72
C ALA A 573 -6.20 -8.80 -9.76
N THR A 574 -6.39 -7.62 -9.17
CA THR A 574 -7.46 -7.28 -8.22
C THR A 574 -8.25 -6.08 -8.73
N ALA A 575 -9.52 -6.24 -9.06
CA ALA A 575 -10.38 -5.08 -9.30
C ALA A 575 -10.79 -4.46 -7.95
N LYS A 576 -10.46 -3.17 -7.72
CA LYS A 576 -10.74 -2.48 -6.45
C LYS A 576 -11.29 -1.04 -6.61
N HIS A 577 -12.05 -0.48 -5.67
CA HIS A 577 -12.60 -1.11 -4.46
C HIS A 577 -14.13 -1.25 -4.60
N TYR A 578 -14.64 -2.47 -4.47
CA TYR A 578 -16.02 -2.85 -4.78
C TYR A 578 -16.99 -2.40 -3.66
N VAL A 579 -17.92 -1.49 -3.88
CA VAL A 579 -18.17 -0.70 -5.10
C VAL A 579 -18.64 0.71 -4.71
N GLY A 580 -18.29 1.70 -5.53
CA GLY A 580 -18.74 3.07 -5.34
C GLY A 580 -17.81 3.96 -4.53
N ASP A 581 -16.58 3.50 -4.25
CA ASP A 581 -15.50 4.25 -3.60
C ASP A 581 -15.34 5.70 -4.11
N GLY A 582 -15.19 5.87 -5.43
CA GLY A 582 -15.08 7.19 -6.07
C GLY A 582 -16.38 8.01 -6.15
N GLY A 583 -17.50 7.49 -5.62
CA GLY A 583 -18.80 8.17 -5.57
C GLY A 583 -19.20 8.67 -4.18
N THR A 584 -18.27 8.67 -3.22
CA THR A 584 -18.51 9.09 -1.84
C THR A 584 -18.85 10.59 -1.75
N VAL A 585 -19.74 10.97 -0.83
CA VAL A 585 -20.21 12.35 -0.67
C VAL A 585 -19.22 13.16 0.18
N TYR A 586 -18.84 14.35 -0.27
CA TYR A 586 -17.99 15.24 0.51
C TYR A 586 -18.64 15.64 1.86
N GLY A 587 -17.91 15.45 2.96
CA GLY A 587 -18.39 15.62 4.33
C GLY A 587 -19.07 14.38 4.94
N SER A 588 -19.09 13.23 4.25
CA SER A 588 -19.75 12.00 4.73
C SER A 588 -18.83 10.99 5.43
N SER A 589 -17.52 11.21 5.44
CA SER A 589 -16.60 10.30 6.11
C SER A 589 -16.67 10.41 7.63
N THR A 590 -16.55 9.26 8.30
CA THR A 590 -16.43 9.15 9.77
C THR A 590 -15.04 8.68 10.20
N THR A 591 -14.09 8.51 9.27
CA THR A 591 -12.76 7.96 9.53
C THR A 591 -11.76 9.08 9.86
N GLY A 592 -11.46 9.25 11.15
CA GLY A 592 -10.35 10.10 11.61
C GLY A 592 -10.52 11.59 11.25
N SER A 593 -9.72 12.07 10.30
CA SER A 593 -9.77 13.45 9.77
C SER A 593 -10.13 13.53 8.28
N TYR A 594 -10.56 12.41 7.68
CA TYR A 594 -10.93 12.35 6.27
C TYR A 594 -12.25 13.08 6.04
N THR A 595 -12.43 13.68 4.87
CA THR A 595 -13.65 14.44 4.55
C THR A 595 -14.57 13.69 3.60
N ILE A 596 -14.02 12.83 2.74
CA ILE A 596 -14.74 12.13 1.67
C ILE A 596 -14.29 10.67 1.54
N ASP A 597 -12.99 10.38 1.70
CA ASP A 597 -12.48 9.00 1.64
C ASP A 597 -13.13 8.10 2.70
N GLN A 598 -13.43 6.86 2.32
CA GLN A 598 -14.12 5.85 3.15
C GLN A 598 -15.55 6.24 3.62
N GLY A 599 -16.12 7.33 3.07
CA GLY A 599 -17.45 7.84 3.40
C GLY A 599 -18.63 7.07 2.77
N VAL A 600 -19.72 7.79 2.51
CA VAL A 600 -20.99 7.23 2.04
C VAL A 600 -21.26 7.61 0.58
N THR A 601 -21.55 6.61 -0.25
CA THR A 601 -21.95 6.73 -1.65
C THR A 601 -23.47 6.62 -1.74
N THR A 602 -24.15 7.78 -1.67
CA THR A 602 -25.62 7.91 -1.71
C THR A 602 -26.11 7.99 -3.15
N VAL A 603 -26.77 6.93 -3.63
CA VAL A 603 -27.20 6.78 -5.04
C VAL A 603 -28.53 6.04 -5.13
N THR A 604 -29.11 5.97 -6.34
CA THR A 604 -30.11 4.93 -6.63
C THR A 604 -29.40 3.69 -7.17
N ARG A 605 -29.98 2.50 -6.97
CA ARG A 605 -29.52 1.20 -7.52
C ARG A 605 -29.29 1.24 -9.04
N ASP A 606 -30.02 2.10 -9.73
CA ASP A 606 -29.93 2.30 -11.18
C ASP A 606 -28.76 3.21 -11.60
N VAL A 607 -28.38 4.20 -10.78
CA VAL A 607 -27.13 4.97 -10.92
C VAL A 607 -25.93 4.12 -10.51
N LEU A 608 -26.01 3.40 -9.39
CA LEU A 608 -24.97 2.44 -8.96
C LEU A 608 -24.64 1.44 -10.09
N ARG A 609 -25.67 0.90 -10.75
CA ARG A 609 -25.50 -0.01 -11.90
C ARG A 609 -24.76 0.64 -13.07
N ARG A 610 -25.16 1.86 -13.47
CA ARG A 610 -24.62 2.53 -14.67
C ARG A 610 -23.25 3.17 -14.48
N VAL A 611 -22.89 3.55 -13.25
CA VAL A 611 -21.64 4.26 -12.96
C VAL A 611 -20.63 3.31 -12.30
N HIS A 612 -20.92 2.83 -11.09
CA HIS A 612 -19.89 2.20 -10.26
C HIS A 612 -19.78 0.68 -10.44
N LEU A 613 -20.88 -0.02 -10.76
CA LEU A 613 -20.88 -1.48 -11.01
C LEU A 613 -20.49 -1.86 -12.45
N ALA A 614 -20.59 -0.94 -13.41
CA ALA A 614 -20.38 -1.24 -14.83
C ALA A 614 -18.94 -1.71 -15.15
N PRO A 615 -17.87 -1.06 -14.62
CA PRO A 615 -16.50 -1.58 -14.75
C PRO A 615 -16.33 -2.99 -14.17
N TYR A 616 -16.98 -3.32 -13.03
CA TYR A 616 -16.85 -4.67 -12.45
C TYR A 616 -17.49 -5.75 -13.32
N ALA A 617 -18.55 -5.45 -14.07
CA ALA A 617 -19.12 -6.39 -15.04
C ALA A 617 -18.15 -6.66 -16.21
N GLU A 618 -17.45 -5.62 -16.69
CA GLU A 618 -16.39 -5.74 -17.70
C GLU A 618 -15.16 -6.49 -17.16
N ALA A 619 -14.77 -6.24 -15.90
CA ALA A 619 -13.61 -6.88 -15.26
C ALA A 619 -13.83 -8.38 -15.04
N VAL A 620 -15.04 -8.78 -14.64
CA VAL A 620 -15.43 -10.19 -14.54
C VAL A 620 -15.47 -10.82 -15.94
N ARG A 621 -15.97 -10.12 -16.97
CA ARG A 621 -15.93 -10.57 -18.38
C ARG A 621 -14.50 -10.69 -18.93
N ARG A 622 -13.55 -9.93 -18.37
CA ARG A 622 -12.10 -9.98 -18.64
C ARG A 622 -11.35 -11.02 -17.81
N GLY A 623 -12.04 -11.74 -16.92
CA GLY A 623 -11.45 -12.81 -16.13
C GLY A 623 -10.52 -12.32 -15.02
N VAL A 624 -10.81 -11.16 -14.40
CA VAL A 624 -10.06 -10.68 -13.23
C VAL A 624 -9.99 -11.75 -12.13
N GLY A 625 -8.83 -11.94 -11.52
CA GLY A 625 -8.57 -13.02 -10.57
C GLY A 625 -9.20 -12.81 -9.20
N THR A 626 -9.16 -11.58 -8.70
CA THR A 626 -9.74 -11.20 -7.39
C THR A 626 -10.54 -9.90 -7.47
N VAL A 627 -11.38 -9.68 -6.47
CA VAL A 627 -12.07 -8.40 -6.23
C VAL A 627 -11.87 -8.02 -4.75
N MET A 628 -11.71 -6.73 -4.48
CA MET A 628 -11.52 -6.21 -3.12
C MET A 628 -12.64 -5.21 -2.77
N PRO A 629 -13.49 -5.44 -1.75
CA PRO A 629 -14.52 -4.48 -1.36
C PRO A 629 -13.96 -3.20 -0.74
N SER A 630 -14.67 -2.08 -0.91
CA SER A 630 -14.26 -0.77 -0.41
C SER A 630 -14.54 -0.57 1.08
N PHE A 631 -13.74 0.26 1.73
CA PHE A 631 -14.11 0.85 3.02
C PHE A 631 -15.43 1.63 2.99
N SER A 632 -15.89 2.13 1.83
CA SER A 632 -17.07 2.98 1.75
C SER A 632 -18.36 2.24 2.12
N SER A 633 -19.37 3.02 2.52
CA SER A 633 -20.75 2.56 2.62
C SER A 633 -21.51 2.91 1.35
N VAL A 634 -22.40 2.05 0.89
CA VAL A 634 -23.38 2.38 -0.17
C VAL A 634 -24.74 2.60 0.46
N ASP A 635 -25.39 3.72 0.13
CA ASP A 635 -26.75 4.06 0.55
C ASP A 635 -27.67 4.04 -0.68
N LEU A 636 -28.57 3.04 -0.72
CA LEU A 636 -29.53 2.84 -1.80
C LEU A 636 -30.82 3.59 -1.51
N THR A 637 -30.85 4.85 -1.97
CA THR A 637 -31.98 5.79 -1.79
C THR A 637 -33.33 5.27 -2.31
N ASP A 638 -33.35 4.25 -3.17
CA ASP A 638 -34.56 3.59 -3.67
C ASP A 638 -35.06 2.40 -2.82
N ASP A 639 -34.38 2.00 -1.74
CA ASP A 639 -34.90 0.99 -0.78
C ASP A 639 -35.06 1.46 0.67
N GLY A 640 -34.46 2.58 1.05
CA GLY A 640 -34.71 3.23 2.34
C GLY A 640 -34.09 2.52 3.57
N LYS A 641 -33.14 1.60 3.37
CA LYS A 641 -32.38 0.97 4.47
C LYS A 641 -31.33 1.90 5.09
N GLY A 642 -30.83 2.88 4.33
CA GLY A 642 -29.69 3.70 4.70
C GLY A 642 -28.33 3.08 4.30
N PRO A 643 -27.20 3.70 4.71
CA PRO A 643 -25.86 3.28 4.32
C PRO A 643 -25.44 1.92 4.89
N VAL A 644 -24.90 1.05 4.03
CA VAL A 644 -24.33 -0.26 4.38
C VAL A 644 -22.86 -0.33 3.96
N LYS A 645 -21.95 -0.53 4.92
CA LYS A 645 -20.51 -0.77 4.69
C LYS A 645 -20.30 -1.94 3.74
N MET A 646 -19.47 -1.76 2.70
CA MET A 646 -19.34 -2.77 1.64
C MET A 646 -18.81 -4.12 2.13
N HIS A 647 -17.91 -4.17 3.11
CA HIS A 647 -17.42 -5.43 3.71
C HIS A 647 -18.49 -6.30 4.38
N GLY A 648 -19.70 -5.77 4.62
CA GLY A 648 -20.85 -6.52 5.15
C GLY A 648 -22.03 -6.61 4.16
N ASN A 649 -21.85 -6.19 2.90
CA ASN A 649 -22.96 -6.00 1.96
C ASN A 649 -23.24 -7.25 1.11
N ASP A 650 -23.97 -8.20 1.70
CA ASP A 650 -24.42 -9.45 1.06
C ASP A 650 -25.18 -9.23 -0.27
N GLU A 651 -26.06 -8.22 -0.34
CA GLU A 651 -26.85 -7.93 -1.56
C GLU A 651 -25.93 -7.63 -2.76
N LEU A 652 -24.83 -6.92 -2.54
CA LEU A 652 -23.88 -6.56 -3.59
C LEU A 652 -22.78 -7.61 -3.80
N ILE A 653 -22.27 -8.27 -2.75
CA ILE A 653 -21.17 -9.25 -2.87
C ILE A 653 -21.70 -10.62 -3.32
N ASN A 654 -22.63 -11.21 -2.59
CA ASN A 654 -23.22 -12.50 -2.95
C ASN A 654 -24.27 -12.34 -4.06
N GLY A 655 -25.14 -11.32 -3.98
CA GLY A 655 -26.22 -11.08 -4.94
C GLY A 655 -25.74 -10.60 -6.32
N GLU A 656 -25.12 -9.42 -6.40
CA GLU A 656 -24.69 -8.84 -7.68
C GLU A 656 -23.38 -9.45 -8.21
N LEU A 657 -22.28 -9.44 -7.44
CA LEU A 657 -20.96 -9.87 -7.93
C LEU A 657 -20.85 -11.39 -8.13
N LYS A 658 -21.02 -12.19 -7.07
CA LYS A 658 -20.93 -13.66 -7.18
C LYS A 658 -22.14 -14.25 -7.91
N GLY A 659 -23.34 -13.69 -7.68
CA GLY A 659 -24.60 -14.13 -8.28
C GLY A 659 -24.80 -13.67 -9.73
N ARG A 660 -25.11 -12.39 -9.96
CA ARG A 660 -25.49 -11.89 -11.30
C ARG A 660 -24.33 -11.78 -12.29
N MET A 661 -23.17 -11.28 -11.85
CA MET A 661 -21.97 -11.20 -12.71
C MET A 661 -21.29 -12.57 -12.85
N GLY A 662 -21.57 -13.51 -11.93
CA GLY A 662 -21.05 -14.88 -11.96
C GLY A 662 -19.57 -14.99 -11.57
N PHE A 663 -19.05 -14.08 -10.74
CA PHE A 663 -17.63 -13.97 -10.43
C PHE A 663 -17.05 -15.26 -9.81
N PRO A 664 -16.07 -15.93 -10.48
CA PRO A 664 -15.56 -17.23 -10.07
C PRO A 664 -14.27 -17.17 -9.22
N GLY A 665 -13.68 -15.98 -9.07
CA GLY A 665 -12.46 -15.75 -8.28
C GLY A 665 -12.74 -15.59 -6.78
N LEU A 666 -11.76 -15.05 -6.05
CA LEU A 666 -11.84 -14.78 -4.62
C LEU A 666 -12.12 -13.30 -4.32
N VAL A 667 -12.87 -13.04 -3.25
CA VAL A 667 -13.11 -11.70 -2.69
C VAL A 667 -12.21 -11.52 -1.47
N VAL A 668 -11.32 -10.52 -1.48
CA VAL A 668 -10.41 -10.19 -0.35
C VAL A 668 -10.85 -8.90 0.33
N SER A 669 -10.78 -8.77 1.65
CA SER A 669 -11.00 -7.46 2.29
C SER A 669 -9.91 -6.45 1.92
N ASP A 670 -10.26 -5.15 1.90
CA ASP A 670 -9.28 -4.09 2.14
C ASP A 670 -8.68 -4.18 3.57
N TRP A 671 -7.58 -3.46 3.82
CA TRP A 671 -6.80 -3.47 5.07
C TRP A 671 -7.65 -3.11 6.29
N GLN A 672 -7.84 -4.03 7.25
CA GLN A 672 -8.72 -3.80 8.43
C GLN A 672 -10.14 -3.33 8.06
N GLY A 673 -10.62 -3.64 6.86
CA GLY A 673 -11.92 -3.13 6.41
C GLY A 673 -13.12 -3.83 7.07
N ILE A 674 -12.90 -5.01 7.69
CA ILE A 674 -13.92 -5.63 8.54
C ILE A 674 -14.03 -4.91 9.90
N ASP A 675 -12.93 -4.36 10.41
CA ASP A 675 -12.82 -3.60 11.66
C ASP A 675 -13.57 -2.24 11.60
N GLN A 676 -14.11 -1.88 10.42
CA GLN A 676 -15.00 -0.73 10.22
C GLN A 676 -16.50 -1.11 10.15
N LEU A 677 -16.85 -2.37 10.41
CA LEU A 677 -18.23 -2.80 10.55
C LEU A 677 -18.81 -2.34 11.90
N PRO A 678 -20.14 -2.15 12.01
CA PRO A 678 -20.77 -1.65 13.23
C PRO A 678 -21.04 -2.78 14.22
N GLY A 679 -20.08 -3.11 15.08
CA GLY A 679 -20.25 -4.19 16.05
C GLY A 679 -19.13 -4.37 17.08
N ASP A 680 -19.02 -5.61 17.56
CA ASP A 680 -17.81 -6.16 18.16
C ASP A 680 -17.06 -7.06 17.14
N TYR A 681 -15.75 -7.26 17.34
CA TYR A 681 -14.92 -7.99 16.38
C TYR A 681 -15.45 -9.41 16.02
N PRO A 682 -16.00 -10.22 16.96
CA PRO A 682 -16.71 -11.45 16.60
C PRO A 682 -17.92 -11.25 15.68
N SER A 683 -18.71 -10.20 15.89
CA SER A 683 -19.81 -9.84 15.00
C SER A 683 -19.35 -9.33 13.64
N ASP A 684 -18.21 -8.64 13.56
CA ASP A 684 -17.64 -8.11 12.32
C ASP A 684 -17.05 -9.25 11.46
N VAL A 685 -16.31 -10.17 12.09
CA VAL A 685 -15.84 -11.43 11.47
C VAL A 685 -17.02 -12.26 10.96
N ARG A 686 -18.06 -12.47 11.77
CA ARG A 686 -19.27 -13.18 11.33
C ARG A 686 -19.94 -12.49 10.14
N THR A 687 -20.12 -11.18 10.21
CA THR A 687 -20.88 -10.41 9.21
C THR A 687 -20.15 -10.39 7.87
N SER A 688 -18.84 -10.15 7.88
CA SER A 688 -18.02 -10.12 6.66
C SER A 688 -17.90 -11.48 5.96
N ILE A 689 -17.68 -12.57 6.71
CA ILE A 689 -17.60 -13.91 6.12
C ILE A 689 -18.97 -14.37 5.59
N ASN A 690 -20.07 -14.10 6.30
CA ASN A 690 -21.42 -14.44 5.80
C ASN A 690 -21.84 -13.58 4.60
N ALA A 691 -21.46 -12.29 4.55
CA ALA A 691 -21.63 -11.42 3.38
C ALA A 691 -20.82 -11.87 2.15
N GLY A 692 -19.94 -12.87 2.29
CA GLY A 692 -19.30 -13.56 1.18
C GLY A 692 -17.87 -13.13 0.90
N LEU A 693 -17.14 -12.54 1.86
CA LEU A 693 -15.69 -12.41 1.74
C LEU A 693 -15.03 -13.82 1.82
N ASP A 694 -13.96 -14.00 1.05
CA ASP A 694 -13.24 -15.27 0.95
C ASP A 694 -11.88 -15.24 1.67
N MET A 695 -11.24 -14.07 1.72
CA MET A 695 -9.97 -13.84 2.41
C MET A 695 -9.99 -12.49 3.16
N ILE A 696 -9.46 -12.45 4.38
CA ILE A 696 -9.41 -11.23 5.19
C ILE A 696 -7.96 -10.74 5.33
N MET A 697 -7.73 -9.51 4.88
CA MET A 697 -6.52 -8.70 5.12
C MET A 697 -6.59 -8.14 6.54
N VAL A 698 -6.23 -8.96 7.53
CA VAL A 698 -6.47 -8.68 8.96
C VAL A 698 -5.80 -7.38 9.44
N PRO A 699 -4.57 -7.03 9.01
CA PRO A 699 -3.47 -7.94 8.71
C PRO A 699 -2.51 -8.09 9.90
N ASP A 700 -2.68 -7.28 10.96
CA ASP A 700 -1.87 -7.32 12.19
C ASP A 700 -2.38 -8.37 13.20
N ALA A 701 -3.69 -8.38 13.48
CA ALA A 701 -4.31 -9.21 14.51
C ALA A 701 -4.61 -10.67 14.05
N TYR A 702 -3.81 -11.23 13.13
CA TYR A 702 -4.11 -12.52 12.47
C TYR A 702 -4.32 -13.69 13.45
N GLN A 703 -3.57 -13.74 14.56
CA GLN A 703 -3.76 -14.75 15.62
C GLN A 703 -5.10 -14.61 16.36
N GLU A 704 -5.74 -13.44 16.32
CA GLU A 704 -7.08 -13.21 16.87
C GLU A 704 -8.16 -13.56 15.87
N PHE A 705 -8.05 -13.06 14.63
CA PHE A 705 -8.95 -13.40 13.54
C PHE A 705 -9.16 -14.93 13.42
N VAL A 706 -8.08 -15.71 13.41
CA VAL A 706 -8.14 -17.17 13.32
C VAL A 706 -8.92 -17.79 14.48
N ARG A 707 -8.70 -17.34 15.72
CA ARG A 707 -9.44 -17.82 16.91
C ARG A 707 -10.92 -17.47 16.80
N THR A 708 -11.22 -16.20 16.52
CA THR A 708 -12.57 -15.65 16.44
C THR A 708 -13.39 -16.34 15.34
N LEU A 709 -12.85 -16.54 14.14
CA LEU A 709 -13.57 -17.24 13.06
C LEU A 709 -13.78 -18.72 13.38
N LEU A 710 -12.80 -19.40 13.99
CA LEU A 710 -12.98 -20.77 14.46
C LEU A 710 -14.14 -20.89 15.46
N ASP A 711 -14.25 -19.94 16.39
CA ASP A 711 -15.29 -19.98 17.43
C ASP A 711 -16.67 -19.53 16.91
N GLU A 712 -16.77 -18.63 15.93
CA GLU A 712 -18.02 -18.34 15.21
C GLU A 712 -18.52 -19.55 14.39
N VAL A 713 -17.62 -20.31 13.75
CA VAL A 713 -17.99 -21.55 13.02
C VAL A 713 -18.39 -22.66 13.99
N ARG A 714 -17.61 -22.90 15.05
CA ARG A 714 -17.93 -23.92 16.09
C ARG A 714 -19.23 -23.62 16.82
N ALA A 715 -19.62 -22.34 16.91
CA ALA A 715 -20.90 -21.92 17.47
C ALA A 715 -22.07 -21.93 16.46
N GLY A 716 -21.85 -22.37 15.21
CA GLY A 716 -22.87 -22.45 14.16
C GLY A 716 -23.39 -21.09 13.69
N ARG A 717 -22.58 -20.03 13.79
CA ARG A 717 -22.93 -18.67 13.33
C ARG A 717 -22.30 -18.30 11.98
N VAL A 718 -21.33 -19.09 11.53
CA VAL A 718 -20.83 -19.15 10.16
C VAL A 718 -20.86 -20.61 9.74
N ASP A 719 -21.57 -20.95 8.66
CA ASP A 719 -21.65 -22.33 8.18
C ASP A 719 -20.30 -22.82 7.60
N GLU A 720 -19.91 -24.07 7.85
CA GLU A 720 -18.70 -24.64 7.23
C GLU A 720 -18.80 -24.65 5.68
N ALA A 721 -20.01 -24.67 5.12
CA ALA A 721 -20.22 -24.51 3.67
C ALA A 721 -19.80 -23.13 3.13
N ARG A 722 -19.84 -22.06 3.95
CA ARG A 722 -19.34 -20.71 3.61
C ARG A 722 -17.80 -20.70 3.62
N ILE A 723 -17.20 -21.39 4.58
CA ILE A 723 -15.75 -21.64 4.64
C ILE A 723 -15.30 -22.45 3.41
N ASP A 724 -16.04 -23.49 3.01
CA ASP A 724 -15.69 -24.34 1.87
C ASP A 724 -15.77 -23.62 0.50
N ASP A 725 -16.73 -22.71 0.26
CA ASP A 725 -16.72 -21.87 -0.95
C ASP A 725 -15.55 -20.88 -0.95
N ALA A 726 -15.25 -20.25 0.19
CA ALA A 726 -14.12 -19.34 0.34
C ALA A 726 -12.78 -20.03 0.04
N VAL A 727 -12.50 -21.14 0.72
CA VAL A 727 -11.27 -21.92 0.52
C VAL A 727 -11.24 -22.53 -0.88
N SER A 728 -12.37 -22.97 -1.45
CA SER A 728 -12.43 -23.43 -2.85
C SER A 728 -11.99 -22.37 -3.86
N ARG A 729 -12.30 -21.09 -3.61
CA ARG A 729 -11.88 -19.96 -4.46
C ARG A 729 -10.39 -19.69 -4.30
N ILE A 730 -9.90 -19.62 -3.06
CA ILE A 730 -8.47 -19.42 -2.75
C ILE A 730 -7.60 -20.53 -3.37
N LEU A 731 -7.97 -21.79 -3.17
CA LEU A 731 -7.23 -22.94 -3.71
C LEU A 731 -7.25 -22.95 -5.24
N ARG A 732 -8.41 -22.70 -5.87
CA ARG A 732 -8.53 -22.57 -7.34
C ARG A 732 -7.53 -21.56 -7.89
N THR A 733 -7.48 -20.38 -7.30
CA THR A 733 -6.53 -19.32 -7.67
C THR A 733 -5.08 -19.74 -7.50
N LYS A 734 -4.72 -20.42 -6.40
CA LYS A 734 -3.34 -20.92 -6.16
C LYS A 734 -2.91 -21.97 -7.19
N PHE A 735 -3.80 -22.88 -7.60
CA PHE A 735 -3.54 -23.81 -8.70
C PHE A 735 -3.45 -23.12 -10.07
N GLN A 736 -4.28 -22.11 -10.34
CA GLN A 736 -4.22 -21.35 -11.61
C GLN A 736 -2.92 -20.53 -11.76
N LEU A 737 -2.35 -20.05 -10.66
CA LEU A 737 -1.03 -19.39 -10.62
C LEU A 737 0.16 -20.36 -10.66
N GLY A 738 -0.10 -21.68 -10.71
CA GLY A 738 0.92 -22.73 -10.69
C GLY A 738 1.75 -22.76 -9.41
N LEU A 739 1.23 -22.27 -8.28
CA LEU A 739 2.01 -22.11 -7.04
C LEU A 739 2.34 -23.44 -6.35
N PHE A 740 1.63 -24.53 -6.67
CA PHE A 740 1.98 -25.87 -6.17
C PHE A 740 3.17 -26.45 -6.93
N GLU A 741 3.31 -26.12 -8.22
CA GLU A 741 4.42 -26.53 -9.08
C GLU A 741 5.63 -25.59 -8.97
N LYS A 742 5.37 -24.30 -8.68
CA LYS A 742 6.34 -23.21 -8.58
C LYS A 742 6.03 -22.31 -7.38
N PRO A 743 6.24 -22.76 -6.13
CA PRO A 743 5.98 -21.95 -4.94
C PRO A 743 6.97 -20.80 -4.75
N TYR A 744 8.15 -20.87 -5.38
CA TYR A 744 9.25 -19.91 -5.19
C TYR A 744 9.33 -18.84 -6.29
N ALA A 745 9.99 -17.73 -5.97
CA ALA A 745 10.24 -16.61 -6.87
C ALA A 745 11.06 -17.02 -8.11
N ASP A 746 10.50 -16.76 -9.30
CA ASP A 746 11.21 -16.89 -10.57
C ASP A 746 11.98 -15.60 -10.87
N THR A 747 13.27 -15.57 -10.54
CA THR A 747 14.12 -14.38 -10.74
C THR A 747 14.70 -14.27 -12.16
N THR A 748 14.26 -15.06 -13.14
CA THR A 748 14.83 -15.11 -14.49
C THR A 748 14.70 -13.80 -15.28
N HIS A 749 13.83 -12.88 -14.84
CA HIS A 749 13.66 -11.55 -15.43
C HIS A 749 14.02 -10.38 -14.50
N ALA A 750 14.68 -10.65 -13.36
CA ALA A 750 15.01 -9.64 -12.35
C ALA A 750 16.06 -8.60 -12.83
N ASP A 751 16.76 -8.88 -13.92
CA ASP A 751 17.66 -7.97 -14.64
C ASP A 751 16.92 -6.95 -15.53
N THR A 752 15.67 -7.26 -15.91
CA THR A 752 14.82 -6.36 -16.73
C THR A 752 14.12 -5.26 -15.92
N ILE A 753 14.14 -5.36 -14.59
CA ILE A 753 13.51 -4.39 -13.67
C ILE A 753 14.17 -3.02 -13.83
N GLY A 754 13.35 -1.99 -14.06
CA GLY A 754 13.84 -0.63 -14.30
C GLY A 754 14.59 -0.47 -15.62
N SER A 755 14.53 -1.44 -16.54
CA SER A 755 15.28 -1.42 -17.79
C SER A 755 14.86 -0.29 -18.74
N ALA A 756 15.76 0.09 -19.65
CA ALA A 756 15.48 1.09 -20.67
C ALA A 756 14.27 0.73 -21.57
N GLN A 757 13.97 -0.56 -21.76
CA GLN A 757 12.79 -1.01 -22.50
C GLN A 757 11.49 -0.77 -21.71
N HIS A 758 11.46 -1.10 -20.42
CA HIS A 758 10.31 -0.84 -19.55
C HIS A 758 10.07 0.66 -19.38
N ARG A 759 11.14 1.42 -19.11
CA ARG A 759 11.12 2.89 -19.04
C ARG A 759 10.71 3.56 -20.37
N ALA A 760 10.98 2.95 -21.53
CA ALA A 760 10.46 3.45 -22.80
C ALA A 760 8.91 3.34 -22.91
N VAL A 761 8.29 2.33 -22.28
CA VAL A 761 6.82 2.23 -22.18
C VAL A 761 6.28 3.30 -21.24
N ALA A 762 6.87 3.46 -20.05
CA ALA A 762 6.49 4.53 -19.11
C ALA A 762 6.63 5.93 -19.75
N ARG A 763 7.74 6.23 -20.44
CA ARG A 763 7.94 7.47 -21.21
C ARG A 763 6.90 7.68 -22.31
N GLN A 764 6.43 6.61 -22.96
CA GLN A 764 5.31 6.71 -23.91
C GLN A 764 4.00 7.09 -23.18
N ALA A 765 3.72 6.48 -22.03
CA ALA A 765 2.55 6.80 -21.21
C ALA A 765 2.58 8.24 -20.69
N VAL A 766 3.73 8.71 -20.18
CA VAL A 766 3.94 10.11 -19.77
C VAL A 766 3.61 11.07 -20.90
N ALA A 767 4.19 10.87 -22.09
CA ALA A 767 3.97 11.76 -23.22
C ALA A 767 2.52 11.71 -23.76
N GLY A 768 1.84 10.57 -23.61
CA GLY A 768 0.43 10.42 -23.93
C GLY A 768 -0.51 11.04 -22.90
N SER A 769 -0.12 11.14 -21.62
CA SER A 769 -0.97 11.65 -20.55
C SER A 769 -1.07 13.18 -20.54
N GLN A 770 -0.08 13.88 -21.09
CA GLN A 770 -0.01 15.35 -21.05
C GLN A 770 -1.20 15.97 -21.81
N VAL A 771 -2.06 16.70 -21.09
CA VAL A 771 -3.21 17.41 -21.67
C VAL A 771 -2.87 18.87 -21.85
N LEU A 772 -2.83 19.34 -23.10
CA LEU A 772 -2.63 20.75 -23.43
C LEU A 772 -3.95 21.51 -23.22
N LEU A 773 -4.12 22.17 -22.08
CA LEU A 773 -5.33 22.91 -21.73
C LEU A 773 -5.40 24.26 -22.46
N LYS A 774 -4.27 24.96 -22.56
CA LYS A 774 -4.15 26.30 -23.17
C LYS A 774 -2.87 26.40 -23.99
N ASN A 775 -2.89 27.13 -25.12
CA ASN A 775 -1.70 27.40 -25.94
C ASN A 775 -1.82 28.73 -26.72
N ARG A 776 -1.81 29.87 -26.01
CA ARG A 776 -1.99 31.21 -26.59
C ARG A 776 -0.92 31.47 -27.65
N GLY A 777 -1.36 31.83 -28.87
CA GLY A 777 -0.46 32.16 -29.98
C GLY A 777 0.41 31.01 -30.49
N GLY A 778 0.14 29.75 -30.10
CA GLY A 778 0.94 28.60 -30.51
C GLY A 778 2.34 28.55 -29.89
N LEU A 779 2.48 28.98 -28.62
CA LEU A 779 3.75 28.95 -27.88
C LEU A 779 4.39 27.56 -27.82
N LEU A 780 3.58 26.50 -27.69
CA LEU A 780 4.06 25.10 -27.75
C LEU A 780 3.84 24.47 -29.13
N PRO A 781 4.80 23.67 -29.63
CA PRO A 781 6.05 23.25 -28.97
C PRO A 781 7.18 24.31 -29.00
N LEU A 782 8.05 24.27 -27.98
CA LEU A 782 9.20 25.16 -27.87
C LEU A 782 10.32 24.80 -28.88
N PRO A 783 11.07 25.78 -29.40
CA PRO A 783 12.33 25.55 -30.12
C PRO A 783 13.35 24.77 -29.27
N ALA A 784 14.05 23.81 -29.89
CA ALA A 784 15.00 22.93 -29.20
C ALA A 784 16.33 23.59 -28.78
N ASP A 785 16.44 24.91 -28.99
CA ASP A 785 17.57 25.80 -28.69
C ASP A 785 17.16 27.08 -27.92
N SER A 786 15.92 27.14 -27.42
CA SER A 786 15.45 28.26 -26.60
C SER A 786 16.25 28.44 -25.31
N LYS A 787 16.36 29.69 -24.87
CA LYS A 787 16.76 30.06 -23.51
C LYS A 787 15.55 29.94 -22.59
N VAL A 788 15.55 28.94 -21.73
CA VAL A 788 14.45 28.60 -20.83
C VAL A 788 14.76 29.08 -19.42
N TYR A 789 13.86 29.87 -18.83
CA TYR A 789 13.83 30.09 -17.39
C TYR A 789 12.94 29.02 -16.75
N LEU A 790 13.53 28.06 -16.02
CA LEU A 790 12.85 26.95 -15.39
C LEU A 790 12.64 27.23 -13.88
N ALA A 791 11.41 27.10 -13.39
CA ALA A 791 11.05 27.37 -12.00
C ALA A 791 9.91 26.46 -11.50
N GLY A 792 9.52 26.64 -10.22
CA GLY A 792 8.41 25.94 -9.58
C GLY A 792 8.85 24.73 -8.73
N SER A 793 8.00 24.36 -7.77
CA SER A 793 8.22 23.30 -6.78
C SER A 793 8.63 21.95 -7.37
N ASN A 794 8.05 21.58 -8.50
CA ASN A 794 8.04 20.22 -9.05
C ASN A 794 8.97 20.06 -10.28
N ALA A 795 9.79 21.07 -10.60
CA ALA A 795 10.66 21.06 -11.77
C ALA A 795 11.80 20.03 -11.70
N ASP A 796 12.35 19.79 -10.51
CA ASP A 796 13.50 18.91 -10.27
C ASP A 796 13.28 18.00 -9.05
N ASP A 797 12.05 17.50 -8.92
CA ASP A 797 11.61 16.68 -7.79
C ASP A 797 10.96 15.38 -8.30
N LEU A 798 11.71 14.28 -8.21
CA LEU A 798 11.30 12.97 -8.74
C LEU A 798 10.15 12.37 -7.92
N GLY A 799 10.14 12.63 -6.62
CA GLY A 799 9.11 12.21 -5.69
C GLY A 799 7.77 12.86 -5.98
N ASN A 800 7.74 14.19 -6.12
CA ASN A 800 6.51 14.92 -6.41
C ASN A 800 5.90 14.55 -7.79
N GLN A 801 6.73 14.30 -8.80
CA GLN A 801 6.21 13.81 -10.11
C GLN A 801 5.78 12.34 -10.12
N ALA A 802 6.15 11.54 -9.11
CA ALA A 802 5.68 10.17 -8.95
C ALA A 802 4.42 10.07 -8.06
N GLY A 803 4.32 10.93 -7.06
CA GLY A 803 3.15 11.05 -6.18
C GLY A 803 3.05 9.96 -5.12
N GLY A 804 1.80 9.71 -4.66
CA GLY A 804 1.49 8.66 -3.69
C GLY A 804 1.90 7.26 -4.16
N TRP A 805 1.92 6.31 -3.22
CA TRP A 805 2.30 4.91 -3.41
C TRP A 805 3.71 4.66 -3.99
N THR A 806 4.59 5.66 -4.07
CA THR A 806 5.95 5.49 -4.63
C THR A 806 6.99 5.23 -3.53
N VAL A 807 7.50 3.99 -3.45
CA VAL A 807 8.44 3.45 -2.43
C VAL A 807 7.90 3.43 -0.99
N THR A 808 7.05 4.39 -0.61
CA THR A 808 6.27 4.46 0.63
C THR A 808 4.78 4.63 0.30
N TRP A 809 3.90 4.31 1.25
CA TRP A 809 2.43 4.48 1.13
C TRP A 809 2.03 5.87 0.58
N GLN A 810 2.54 6.93 1.20
CA GLN A 810 2.21 8.32 0.88
C GLN A 810 3.14 8.94 -0.17
N GLY A 811 4.15 8.19 -0.65
CA GLY A 811 5.28 8.77 -1.38
C GLY A 811 6.12 9.71 -0.50
N GLY A 812 6.79 10.66 -1.14
CA GLY A 812 7.56 11.74 -0.49
C GLY A 812 8.39 12.51 -1.52
N SER A 813 8.72 13.77 -1.22
CA SER A 813 9.48 14.64 -2.13
C SER A 813 10.97 14.26 -2.26
N GLY A 814 11.64 14.80 -3.27
CA GLY A 814 13.07 14.62 -3.52
C GLY A 814 13.36 13.53 -4.55
N ARG A 815 14.34 12.66 -4.27
CA ARG A 815 14.79 11.61 -5.18
C ARG A 815 14.68 10.24 -4.50
N THR A 816 13.44 9.78 -4.36
CA THR A 816 13.03 8.57 -3.62
C THR A 816 13.34 7.24 -4.33
N THR A 817 13.62 7.28 -5.64
CA THR A 817 13.90 6.11 -6.48
C THR A 817 14.76 6.50 -7.70
N VAL A 818 15.01 5.55 -8.61
CA VAL A 818 15.73 5.79 -9.87
C VAL A 818 14.77 6.28 -10.96
N GLY A 819 15.07 7.42 -11.57
CA GLY A 819 14.28 8.02 -12.63
C GLY A 819 14.93 9.28 -13.23
N THR A 820 14.16 10.04 -13.99
CA THR A 820 14.52 11.31 -14.64
C THR A 820 13.51 12.37 -14.24
N THR A 821 13.95 13.47 -13.61
CA THR A 821 13.10 14.62 -13.29
C THR A 821 12.66 15.35 -14.55
N ILE A 822 11.64 16.21 -14.48
CA ILE A 822 11.23 17.05 -15.61
C ILE A 822 12.39 17.94 -16.10
N ARG A 823 13.20 18.52 -15.19
CA ARG A 823 14.44 19.26 -15.51
C ARG A 823 15.46 18.39 -16.26
N GLU A 824 15.78 17.21 -15.73
CA GLU A 824 16.70 16.27 -16.38
C GLU A 824 16.17 15.85 -17.78
N GLY A 825 14.86 15.64 -17.90
CA GLY A 825 14.17 15.35 -19.14
C GLY A 825 14.27 16.47 -20.18
N ILE A 826 14.15 17.74 -19.76
CA ILE A 826 14.37 18.92 -20.61
C ILE A 826 15.79 18.90 -21.17
N HIS A 827 16.81 18.69 -20.33
CA HIS A 827 18.21 18.59 -20.77
C HIS A 827 18.46 17.40 -21.73
N GLN A 828 17.83 16.24 -21.49
CA GLN A 828 17.93 15.08 -22.39
C GLN A 828 17.27 15.32 -23.76
N VAL A 829 16.11 15.98 -23.80
CA VAL A 829 15.29 16.14 -25.01
C VAL A 829 15.72 17.34 -25.86
N ALA A 830 16.15 18.42 -25.23
CA ALA A 830 16.60 19.65 -25.86
C ALA A 830 18.02 20.05 -25.38
N PRO A 831 19.07 19.26 -25.68
CA PRO A 831 20.43 19.52 -25.23
C PRO A 831 21.11 20.75 -25.86
N ARG A 832 20.39 21.51 -26.72
CA ARG A 832 20.82 22.82 -27.22
C ARG A 832 20.09 23.99 -26.54
N ALA A 833 19.09 23.73 -25.70
CA ALA A 833 18.39 24.75 -24.93
C ALA A 833 19.25 25.22 -23.76
N SER A 834 19.28 26.53 -23.52
CA SER A 834 20.02 27.13 -22.41
C SER A 834 19.09 27.28 -21.21
N VAL A 835 19.22 26.42 -20.19
CA VAL A 835 18.28 26.36 -19.06
C VAL A 835 18.88 27.02 -17.81
N THR A 836 18.27 28.10 -17.36
CA THR A 836 18.49 28.67 -16.03
C THR A 836 17.43 28.09 -15.09
N TYR A 837 17.83 27.49 -13.95
CA TYR A 837 16.91 26.91 -12.97
C TYR A 837 16.87 27.70 -11.67
N SER A 838 15.67 28.01 -11.17
CA SER A 838 15.42 28.66 -9.88
C SER A 838 14.07 28.19 -9.32
N LYS A 839 14.10 27.28 -8.33
CA LYS A 839 12.90 26.60 -7.79
C LYS A 839 11.80 27.58 -7.34
N ASP A 840 12.20 28.70 -6.75
CA ASP A 840 11.35 29.75 -6.19
C ASP A 840 11.17 30.99 -7.10
N ALA A 841 11.71 30.95 -8.33
CA ALA A 841 11.80 32.08 -9.26
C ALA A 841 12.55 33.32 -8.73
N SER A 842 13.46 33.16 -7.77
CA SER A 842 14.32 34.24 -7.24
C SER A 842 15.42 34.72 -8.20
N ALA A 843 15.85 33.89 -9.16
CA ALA A 843 16.92 34.25 -10.09
C ALA A 843 16.46 35.29 -11.14
N PRO A 844 17.36 36.14 -11.68
CA PRO A 844 16.98 37.15 -12.67
C PRO A 844 16.29 36.58 -13.92
N THR A 845 15.04 36.98 -14.15
CA THR A 845 14.20 36.50 -15.26
C THR A 845 14.62 37.05 -16.64
N ARG A 846 15.28 38.22 -16.69
CA ARG A 846 15.67 38.88 -17.95
C ARG A 846 16.67 38.05 -18.77
N GLY A 847 16.51 38.06 -20.09
CA GLY A 847 17.45 37.45 -21.04
C GLY A 847 17.09 36.05 -21.55
N HIS A 848 15.95 35.50 -21.10
CA HIS A 848 15.37 34.23 -21.53
C HIS A 848 14.29 34.46 -22.60
N ASP A 849 14.03 33.45 -23.43
CA ASP A 849 13.05 33.52 -24.51
C ASP A 849 11.65 33.08 -24.04
N VAL A 850 11.60 32.18 -23.04
CA VAL A 850 10.38 31.58 -22.49
C VAL A 850 10.59 31.12 -21.05
N GLY A 851 9.54 31.23 -20.24
CA GLY A 851 9.48 30.66 -18.90
C GLY A 851 8.77 29.30 -18.89
N VAL A 852 9.25 28.36 -18.09
CA VAL A 852 8.60 27.08 -17.81
C VAL A 852 8.49 26.95 -16.29
N VAL A 853 7.27 26.90 -15.76
CA VAL A 853 7.01 26.79 -14.31
C VAL A 853 6.32 25.45 -14.05
N VAL A 854 6.90 24.62 -13.18
CA VAL A 854 6.45 23.25 -12.90
C VAL A 854 6.00 23.18 -11.45
N VAL A 855 4.69 23.06 -11.25
CA VAL A 855 4.00 23.38 -9.99
C VAL A 855 2.97 22.32 -9.64
N GLY A 856 2.43 22.36 -8.43
CA GLY A 856 1.23 21.59 -8.07
C GLY A 856 1.31 20.97 -6.68
N GLU A 857 0.91 19.70 -6.60
CA GLU A 857 0.76 18.98 -5.33
C GLU A 857 2.08 18.27 -4.95
N THR A 858 2.24 18.01 -3.65
CA THR A 858 3.18 17.02 -3.12
C THR A 858 2.51 15.64 -3.02
N PRO A 859 3.27 14.55 -2.87
CA PRO A 859 2.71 13.21 -2.68
C PRO A 859 1.74 13.12 -1.51
N TYR A 860 0.66 12.36 -1.71
CA TYR A 860 -0.35 11.97 -0.74
C TYR A 860 -0.99 10.64 -1.21
N ALA A 861 -1.64 9.92 -0.30
CA ALA A 861 -2.48 8.77 -0.62
C ALA A 861 -3.69 8.67 0.32
N GLU A 862 -4.80 8.14 -0.18
CA GLU A 862 -6.02 7.90 0.61
C GLU A 862 -6.55 9.19 1.25
N GLY A 863 -7.40 9.11 2.28
CA GLY A 863 -7.99 10.27 2.93
C GLY A 863 -7.00 11.26 3.56
N ILE A 864 -5.69 10.98 3.60
CA ILE A 864 -4.68 12.02 3.87
C ILE A 864 -4.73 13.10 2.77
N GLY A 865 -4.91 12.71 1.52
CA GLY A 865 -5.02 13.63 0.38
C GLY A 865 -6.39 14.31 0.21
N ASP A 866 -7.34 14.08 1.11
CA ASP A 866 -8.67 14.67 1.04
C ASP A 866 -8.60 16.21 1.20
N VAL A 867 -9.35 16.92 0.35
CA VAL A 867 -9.53 18.36 0.51
C VAL A 867 -10.18 18.65 1.87
N GLY A 868 -9.60 19.60 2.60
CA GLY A 868 -9.99 19.94 3.98
C GLY A 868 -9.16 19.22 5.05
N ASN A 869 -8.42 18.15 4.72
CA ASN A 869 -7.50 17.45 5.62
C ASN A 869 -6.06 17.94 5.39
N GLU A 870 -5.78 19.20 5.74
CA GLU A 870 -4.55 19.96 5.40
C GLU A 870 -4.30 20.21 3.89
N HIS A 871 -4.94 19.46 2.98
CA HIS A 871 -4.89 19.68 1.53
C HIS A 871 -6.04 20.57 1.01
N ASP A 872 -5.80 21.27 -0.10
CA ASP A 872 -6.85 21.91 -0.92
C ASP A 872 -6.59 21.68 -2.43
N MET A 873 -7.42 22.27 -3.31
CA MET A 873 -7.23 22.17 -4.78
C MET A 873 -6.48 23.37 -5.39
N TRP A 874 -5.87 24.25 -4.59
CA TRP A 874 -5.14 25.42 -5.10
C TRP A 874 -3.65 25.12 -5.19
N LEU A 875 -2.96 25.76 -6.17
CA LEU A 875 -1.51 25.77 -6.17
C LEU A 875 -0.98 26.37 -4.85
N GLY A 876 0.03 25.74 -4.24
CA GLY A 876 0.64 26.23 -3.00
C GLY A 876 1.17 27.67 -3.13
N LYS A 877 1.18 28.45 -2.04
CA LYS A 877 1.50 29.89 -2.09
C LYS A 877 2.91 30.22 -2.60
N ALA A 878 3.85 29.28 -2.59
CA ALA A 878 5.14 29.44 -3.26
C ALA A 878 5.02 29.34 -4.79
N ASP A 879 4.26 28.35 -5.29
CA ASP A 879 4.03 28.14 -6.72
C ASP A 879 3.17 29.23 -7.35
N GLN A 880 2.17 29.75 -6.63
CA GLN A 880 1.42 30.95 -7.07
C GLN A 880 2.39 32.10 -7.38
N ARG A 881 3.32 32.42 -6.45
CA ARG A 881 4.34 33.45 -6.66
C ARG A 881 5.33 33.13 -7.78
N ALA A 882 5.71 31.87 -7.97
CA ALA A 882 6.58 31.47 -9.08
C ALA A 882 5.90 31.67 -10.43
N VAL A 883 4.62 31.30 -10.56
CA VAL A 883 3.79 31.56 -11.75
C VAL A 883 3.67 33.07 -11.98
N ASP A 884 3.27 33.85 -10.98
CA ASP A 884 3.11 35.30 -11.07
C ASP A 884 4.41 36.01 -11.51
N THR A 885 5.55 35.60 -10.93
CA THR A 885 6.87 36.19 -11.21
C THR A 885 7.37 35.90 -12.62
N VAL A 886 7.18 34.67 -13.13
CA VAL A 886 7.67 34.26 -14.45
C VAL A 886 6.71 34.71 -15.56
N CYS A 887 5.40 34.47 -15.40
CA CYS A 887 4.38 34.87 -16.37
C CYS A 887 4.16 36.38 -16.44
N GLY A 888 4.48 37.13 -15.37
CA GLY A 888 4.53 38.59 -15.40
C GLY A 888 5.76 39.17 -16.11
N ALA A 889 6.82 38.38 -16.31
CA ALA A 889 8.10 38.84 -16.87
C ALA A 889 8.31 38.44 -18.35
N MET A 890 7.75 37.31 -18.80
CA MET A 890 7.91 36.77 -20.15
C MET A 890 6.76 35.82 -20.51
N LYS A 891 6.69 35.38 -21.78
CA LYS A 891 5.77 34.30 -22.17
C LYS A 891 6.07 33.04 -21.37
N CYS A 892 5.04 32.42 -20.79
CA CYS A 892 5.22 31.28 -19.89
C CYS A 892 4.41 30.05 -20.25
N VAL A 893 5.00 28.89 -19.95
CA VAL A 893 4.37 27.58 -19.91
C VAL A 893 4.22 27.18 -18.45
N VAL A 894 3.03 26.79 -18.01
CA VAL A 894 2.81 26.19 -16.69
C VAL A 894 2.49 24.71 -16.87
N LEU A 895 3.25 23.86 -16.17
CA LEU A 895 3.05 22.41 -16.09
C LEU A 895 2.52 22.07 -14.70
N VAL A 896 1.30 21.53 -14.62
CA VAL A 896 0.66 21.19 -13.35
C VAL A 896 0.85 19.70 -13.08
N VAL A 897 1.67 19.40 -12.07
CA VAL A 897 1.96 18.06 -11.55
C VAL A 897 1.10 17.85 -10.32
N SER A 898 0.04 17.05 -10.45
CA SER A 898 -1.04 16.91 -9.47
C SER A 898 -1.78 15.59 -9.64
N GLY A 899 -2.43 15.09 -8.59
CA GLY A 899 -3.26 13.89 -8.66
C GLY A 899 -4.66 14.16 -9.25
N ARG A 900 -5.01 15.42 -9.44
CA ARG A 900 -6.36 15.93 -9.77
C ARG A 900 -6.29 17.31 -10.42
N PRO A 901 -7.39 17.88 -10.93
CA PRO A 901 -7.46 19.29 -11.32
C PRO A 901 -6.98 20.24 -10.22
N GLN A 902 -6.45 21.39 -10.61
CA GLN A 902 -5.98 22.44 -9.71
C GLN A 902 -6.59 23.79 -10.09
N LEU A 903 -7.05 24.54 -9.10
CA LEU A 903 -7.65 25.85 -9.25
C LEU A 903 -6.57 26.91 -9.48
N LEU A 904 -6.70 27.62 -10.60
CA LEU A 904 -5.71 28.60 -11.10
C LEU A 904 -6.18 30.06 -11.00
N GLY A 905 -7.43 30.31 -10.61
CA GLY A 905 -7.98 31.65 -10.38
C GLY A 905 -7.62 32.68 -11.48
N ASP A 906 -7.23 33.89 -11.05
CA ASP A 906 -6.79 34.94 -11.97
C ASP A 906 -5.47 34.63 -12.69
N GLN A 907 -4.59 33.78 -12.14
CA GLN A 907 -3.34 33.38 -12.81
C GLN A 907 -3.60 32.69 -14.15
N LEU A 908 -4.74 32.04 -14.34
CA LEU A 908 -5.13 31.48 -15.65
C LEU A 908 -5.11 32.52 -16.78
N ARG A 909 -5.25 33.82 -16.49
CA ARG A 909 -5.20 34.89 -17.49
C ARG A 909 -3.78 35.19 -17.97
N SER A 910 -2.79 35.22 -17.08
CA SER A 910 -1.38 35.53 -17.41
C SER A 910 -0.70 34.37 -18.13
N ILE A 911 -1.00 33.13 -17.75
CA ILE A 911 -0.44 31.90 -18.36
C ILE A 911 -0.70 31.88 -19.88
N ASP A 912 0.33 31.70 -20.70
CA ASP A 912 0.17 31.56 -22.16
C ASP A 912 -0.13 30.12 -22.57
N ALA A 913 0.67 29.17 -22.10
CA ALA A 913 0.44 27.74 -22.30
C ALA A 913 0.28 27.01 -20.96
N LEU A 914 -0.71 26.12 -20.87
CA LEU A 914 -1.03 25.35 -19.67
C LEU A 914 -1.13 23.87 -20.03
N VAL A 915 -0.45 23.02 -19.27
CA VAL A 915 -0.46 21.57 -19.43
C VAL A 915 -0.83 20.91 -18.10
N ALA A 916 -1.80 20.01 -18.11
CA ALA A 916 -1.97 19.04 -17.04
C ALA A 916 -0.97 17.90 -17.27
N SER A 917 0.01 17.78 -16.38
CA SER A 917 1.05 16.75 -16.42
C SER A 917 0.70 15.52 -15.57
N TRP A 918 -0.27 15.66 -14.66
CA TRP A 918 -0.71 14.65 -13.69
C TRP A 918 0.45 14.22 -12.78
N LEU A 919 0.44 12.97 -12.29
CA LEU A 919 1.59 12.32 -11.65
C LEU A 919 2.27 11.39 -12.68
N PRO A 920 3.28 11.86 -13.44
CA PRO A 920 3.84 11.11 -14.57
C PRO A 920 4.75 9.92 -14.22
N GLY A 921 5.16 9.72 -12.96
CA GLY A 921 6.08 8.63 -12.59
C GLY A 921 7.55 8.95 -12.88
N THR A 922 8.38 7.94 -13.15
CA THR A 922 9.85 8.12 -13.19
C THR A 922 10.39 8.78 -14.46
N GLU A 923 9.62 8.90 -15.53
CA GLU A 923 10.16 9.21 -16.87
C GLU A 923 9.84 10.63 -17.34
N GLY A 924 10.32 11.65 -16.61
CA GLY A 924 10.08 13.09 -16.87
C GLY A 924 10.50 13.56 -18.26
N ALA A 925 11.37 12.84 -18.96
CA ALA A 925 11.67 13.06 -20.38
C ALA A 925 10.45 12.90 -21.32
N GLY A 926 9.38 12.22 -20.89
CA GLY A 926 8.11 12.16 -21.63
C GLY A 926 7.33 13.48 -21.59
N VAL A 927 7.47 14.27 -20.52
CA VAL A 927 6.92 15.64 -20.42
C VAL A 927 7.68 16.55 -21.37
N ALA A 928 9.01 16.46 -21.38
CA ALA A 928 9.86 17.21 -22.29
C ALA A 928 9.66 16.81 -23.77
N ASP A 929 9.36 15.53 -24.06
CA ASP A 929 9.08 15.04 -25.42
C ASP A 929 7.93 15.82 -26.10
N VAL A 930 6.87 16.18 -25.38
CA VAL A 930 5.78 17.01 -25.95
C VAL A 930 6.06 18.50 -25.88
N LEU A 931 6.74 18.98 -24.82
CA LEU A 931 7.12 20.38 -24.65
C LEU A 931 7.98 20.90 -25.83
N PHE A 932 8.92 20.08 -26.31
CA PHE A 932 9.77 20.37 -27.48
C PHE A 932 9.35 19.64 -28.76
N GLY A 933 8.12 19.11 -28.81
CA GLY A 933 7.51 18.58 -30.04
C GLY A 933 8.17 17.34 -30.64
N ARG A 934 8.96 16.58 -29.87
CA ARG A 934 9.43 15.22 -30.25
C ARG A 934 8.25 14.25 -30.38
N ARG A 935 7.22 14.45 -29.55
CA ARG A 935 5.95 13.74 -29.57
C ARG A 935 4.79 14.75 -29.65
N PRO A 936 3.63 14.35 -30.22
CA PRO A 936 2.44 15.19 -30.20
C PRO A 936 1.76 15.17 -28.82
N PHE A 937 1.20 16.31 -28.41
CA PHE A 937 0.14 16.31 -27.41
C PHE A 937 -1.03 15.48 -27.92
N THR A 938 -1.49 14.52 -27.11
CA THR A 938 -2.57 13.58 -27.44
C THR A 938 -3.51 13.30 -26.27
N GLY A 939 -3.10 13.66 -25.05
CA GLY A 939 -3.89 13.50 -23.84
C GLY A 939 -5.16 14.35 -23.86
N ARG A 940 -6.19 13.85 -23.18
CA ARG A 940 -7.48 14.51 -22.97
C ARG A 940 -7.92 14.42 -21.52
N ASN A 941 -8.54 15.48 -21.01
CA ASN A 941 -9.10 15.55 -19.66
C ASN A 941 -9.88 14.25 -19.30
N PRO A 942 -9.39 13.44 -18.34
CA PRO A 942 -10.06 12.23 -17.85
C PRO A 942 -11.16 12.56 -16.83
N VAL A 943 -11.10 13.77 -16.27
CA VAL A 943 -12.06 14.40 -15.36
C VAL A 943 -12.28 15.85 -15.79
N SER A 944 -13.38 16.44 -15.35
CA SER A 944 -13.77 17.82 -15.58
C SER A 944 -12.89 18.77 -14.78
N TRP A 945 -12.43 19.88 -15.38
CA TRP A 945 -11.60 20.85 -14.64
C TRP A 945 -12.48 21.99 -14.10
N PRO A 946 -12.79 22.06 -12.79
CA PRO A 946 -13.68 23.08 -12.25
C PRO A 946 -13.08 24.49 -12.34
N ARG A 947 -13.96 25.50 -12.46
CA ARG A 947 -13.65 26.93 -12.36
C ARG A 947 -13.41 27.35 -10.89
N THR A 948 -14.24 26.82 -9.99
CA THR A 948 -14.19 27.06 -8.53
C THR A 948 -14.52 25.77 -7.77
N ILE A 949 -14.10 25.70 -6.50
CA ILE A 949 -14.37 24.54 -5.63
C ILE A 949 -15.87 24.29 -5.44
N ASP A 950 -16.69 25.34 -5.49
CA ASP A 950 -18.16 25.29 -5.33
C ASP A 950 -18.88 24.55 -6.46
N GLN A 951 -18.19 24.25 -7.56
CA GLN A 951 -18.72 23.40 -8.62
C GLN A 951 -18.66 21.90 -8.29
N GLN A 952 -17.84 21.47 -7.32
CA GLN A 952 -17.71 20.03 -7.03
C GLN A 952 -18.92 19.50 -6.24
N PRO A 953 -19.49 18.34 -6.64
CA PRO A 953 -19.13 17.50 -7.79
C PRO A 953 -19.64 18.04 -9.15
N ILE A 954 -18.78 18.06 -10.19
CA ILE A 954 -19.16 18.41 -11.58
C ILE A 954 -18.59 17.41 -12.58
N ASN A 955 -19.45 16.81 -13.41
CA ASN A 955 -19.12 15.64 -14.22
C ASN A 955 -19.80 15.61 -15.60
N VAL A 956 -19.20 14.89 -16.56
CA VAL A 956 -19.87 14.50 -17.81
C VAL A 956 -21.17 13.74 -17.52
N GLY A 957 -22.19 14.03 -18.32
CA GLY A 957 -23.55 13.56 -18.13
C GLY A 957 -24.46 14.56 -17.40
N ASP A 958 -23.91 15.45 -16.56
CA ASP A 958 -24.71 16.38 -15.76
C ASP A 958 -25.55 17.35 -16.62
N GLU A 959 -26.69 17.79 -16.08
CA GLU A 959 -27.63 18.71 -16.75
C GLU A 959 -27.04 20.13 -16.84
N ARG A 960 -26.39 20.59 -15.77
CA ARG A 960 -25.70 21.89 -15.68
C ARG A 960 -24.20 21.65 -15.66
N TYR A 961 -23.54 21.89 -16.79
CA TYR A 961 -22.15 21.52 -16.99
C TYR A 961 -21.35 22.66 -17.63
N ASP A 962 -20.65 23.43 -16.78
CA ASP A 962 -19.79 24.56 -17.17
C ASP A 962 -18.44 24.57 -16.40
N PRO A 963 -17.58 23.55 -16.59
CA PRO A 963 -16.19 23.55 -16.12
C PRO A 963 -15.31 24.55 -16.90
N GLU A 964 -14.13 24.86 -16.36
CA GLU A 964 -13.09 25.66 -17.04
C GLU A 964 -12.57 24.94 -18.29
N PHE A 965 -12.27 23.65 -18.14
CA PHE A 965 -11.91 22.77 -19.24
C PHE A 965 -12.75 21.48 -19.15
N PRO A 966 -13.63 21.19 -20.12
CA PRO A 966 -14.51 20.02 -20.04
C PRO A 966 -13.76 18.69 -20.10
N TYR A 967 -14.42 17.63 -19.66
CA TYR A 967 -14.05 16.26 -19.95
C TYR A 967 -13.82 16.08 -21.47
N GLY A 968 -12.76 15.36 -21.84
CA GLY A 968 -12.35 15.23 -23.24
C GLY A 968 -11.66 16.47 -23.86
N TRP A 969 -11.50 17.58 -23.13
CA TRP A 969 -10.68 18.71 -23.59
C TRP A 969 -9.21 18.33 -23.72
N GLY A 970 -8.49 18.95 -24.65
CA GLY A 970 -7.07 18.68 -24.92
C GLY A 970 -6.70 19.16 -26.31
N LEU A 971 -5.93 20.24 -26.38
CA LEU A 971 -5.56 20.92 -27.62
C LEU A 971 -4.49 20.14 -28.41
N THR A 972 -4.54 20.26 -29.73
CA THR A 972 -3.69 19.55 -30.69
C THR A 972 -3.32 20.48 -31.86
N THR A 973 -2.29 20.16 -32.63
CA THR A 973 -1.98 20.90 -33.88
C THR A 973 -2.48 20.18 -35.12
N GLU A 974 -2.86 20.94 -36.16
CA GLU A 974 -3.52 20.40 -37.35
C GLU A 974 -2.67 19.35 -38.08
N HIS A 975 -1.34 19.52 -38.06
CA HIS A 975 -0.37 18.56 -38.60
C HIS A 975 -0.50 17.18 -37.94
N GLN A 976 -0.60 17.14 -36.61
CA GLN A 976 -0.69 15.90 -35.82
C GLN A 976 -2.01 15.17 -36.12
N VAL A 977 -3.10 15.93 -36.22
CA VAL A 977 -4.46 15.47 -36.50
C VAL A 977 -4.59 14.92 -37.94
N ARG A 978 -4.02 15.62 -38.93
CA ARG A 978 -3.93 15.13 -40.32
C ARG A 978 -3.07 13.89 -40.42
N ALA A 979 -1.96 13.81 -39.69
CA ALA A 979 -1.11 12.62 -39.64
C ALA A 979 -1.87 11.42 -39.04
N ALA A 980 -2.63 11.60 -37.95
CA ALA A 980 -3.44 10.55 -37.34
C ALA A 980 -4.51 9.99 -38.29
N LEU A 981 -5.26 10.86 -38.98
CA LEU A 981 -6.20 10.45 -40.04
C LEU A 981 -5.51 9.65 -41.16
N SER A 982 -4.37 10.15 -41.64
CA SER A 982 -3.62 9.55 -42.74
C SER A 982 -3.10 8.15 -42.38
N GLN A 983 -2.50 8.00 -41.19
CA GLN A 983 -2.02 6.72 -40.67
C GLN A 983 -3.15 5.70 -40.42
N ALA A 984 -4.34 6.18 -40.06
CA ALA A 984 -5.52 5.34 -39.92
C ALA A 984 -6.21 5.03 -41.27
N GLY A 985 -5.73 5.57 -42.40
CA GLY A 985 -6.24 5.31 -43.76
C GLY A 985 -7.62 5.92 -44.10
N VAL A 986 -8.28 6.51 -43.09
CA VAL A 986 -9.65 7.04 -43.10
C VAL A 986 -9.68 8.53 -43.45
N GLY A 987 -10.88 9.11 -43.58
CA GLY A 987 -11.05 10.56 -43.71
C GLY A 987 -10.44 11.21 -44.97
N ARG A 988 -10.08 10.43 -46.01
CA ARG A 988 -9.38 10.92 -47.21
C ARG A 988 -9.99 12.19 -47.86
N ARG A 989 -11.33 12.33 -47.82
CA ARG A 989 -12.05 13.53 -48.31
C ARG A 989 -11.82 14.78 -47.44
N ALA A 990 -11.62 14.63 -46.13
CA ALA A 990 -11.22 15.72 -45.24
C ALA A 990 -9.75 16.11 -45.46
N LEU A 991 -8.86 15.11 -45.60
CA LEU A 991 -7.43 15.35 -45.88
C LEU A 991 -7.21 16.12 -47.21
N ALA A 992 -8.06 15.90 -48.21
CA ALA A 992 -8.02 16.63 -49.49
C ALA A 992 -8.38 18.12 -49.37
N VAL A 993 -8.99 18.57 -48.27
CA VAL A 993 -9.23 19.99 -48.01
C VAL A 993 -7.92 20.62 -47.51
N ARG A 994 -7.34 21.52 -48.31
CA ARG A 994 -6.05 22.17 -48.00
C ARG A 994 -6.12 23.10 -46.79
N ASP A 995 -7.22 23.83 -46.65
CA ASP A 995 -7.44 24.86 -45.65
C ASP A 995 -8.70 24.49 -44.87
N TRP A 996 -8.53 23.97 -43.65
CA TRP A 996 -9.65 23.51 -42.84
C TRP A 996 -10.41 24.67 -42.18
N ASP A 997 -9.72 25.76 -41.85
CA ASP A 997 -10.30 26.93 -41.18
C ASP A 997 -11.21 27.75 -42.11
N ARG A 998 -10.88 27.86 -43.40
CA ARG A 998 -11.76 28.48 -44.41
C ARG A 998 -12.91 27.58 -44.86
N HIS A 999 -12.81 26.27 -44.66
CA HIS A 999 -13.78 25.29 -45.17
C HIS A 999 -14.30 24.27 -44.14
N PRO A 1000 -14.57 24.62 -42.86
CA PRO A 1000 -14.89 23.65 -41.81
C PRO A 1000 -16.18 22.89 -42.13
N ARG A 1001 -17.18 23.55 -42.74
CA ARG A 1001 -18.43 22.92 -43.22
C ARG A 1001 -18.17 21.78 -44.23
N GLN A 1002 -17.11 21.84 -45.04
CA GLN A 1002 -16.72 20.75 -45.95
C GLN A 1002 -15.98 19.63 -45.21
N VAL A 1003 -15.14 20.00 -44.23
CA VAL A 1003 -14.39 19.04 -43.40
C VAL A 1003 -15.33 18.22 -42.53
N PHE A 1004 -16.21 18.84 -41.73
CA PHE A 1004 -17.21 18.13 -40.91
C PHE A 1004 -18.11 17.21 -41.75
N ARG A 1005 -18.61 17.66 -42.93
CA ARG A 1005 -19.37 16.79 -43.85
C ARG A 1005 -18.56 15.58 -44.34
N SER A 1006 -17.23 15.70 -44.43
CA SER A 1006 -16.33 14.63 -44.85
C SER A 1006 -15.98 13.68 -43.71
N LEU A 1007 -15.81 14.20 -42.49
CA LEU A 1007 -15.59 13.43 -41.26
C LEU A 1007 -16.85 12.67 -40.84
N TRP A 1008 -18.03 13.30 -40.89
CA TRP A 1008 -19.32 12.65 -40.61
C TRP A 1008 -19.57 11.46 -41.54
N ARG A 1009 -19.25 11.61 -42.84
CA ARG A 1009 -19.31 10.51 -43.82
C ARG A 1009 -18.29 9.40 -43.54
N ALA A 1010 -17.16 9.68 -42.88
CA ALA A 1010 -16.25 8.65 -42.41
C ALA A 1010 -16.79 7.97 -41.14
N ALA A 1011 -17.29 8.75 -40.17
CA ALA A 1011 -17.92 8.25 -38.96
C ALA A 1011 -19.08 7.28 -39.26
N ALA A 1012 -19.95 7.62 -40.22
CA ALA A 1012 -21.06 6.76 -40.65
C ALA A 1012 -20.61 5.39 -41.21
N ILE A 1013 -19.40 5.29 -41.77
CA ILE A 1013 -18.80 4.01 -42.18
C ILE A 1013 -18.27 3.27 -40.93
N LEU A 1014 -17.53 3.98 -40.08
CA LEU A 1014 -16.94 3.44 -38.83
C LEU A 1014 -17.99 2.98 -37.78
N GLN A 1015 -19.22 3.48 -37.89
CA GLN A 1015 -20.34 3.23 -36.97
C GLN A 1015 -20.89 1.80 -37.03
N HIS A 1016 -20.85 1.19 -38.23
CA HIS A 1016 -21.53 -0.09 -38.52
C HIS A 1016 -20.56 -1.18 -38.98
N THR A 1017 -19.25 -0.94 -38.92
CA THR A 1017 -18.19 -1.85 -39.39
C THR A 1017 -17.18 -2.07 -38.26
N PRO A 1018 -16.62 -3.29 -38.09
CA PRO A 1018 -15.66 -3.61 -37.03
C PRO A 1018 -14.29 -2.96 -37.28
N HIS A 1019 -14.21 -1.66 -37.02
CA HIS A 1019 -12.98 -0.87 -37.00
C HIS A 1019 -12.40 -0.75 -35.59
N SER A 1020 -11.10 -0.51 -35.51
CA SER A 1020 -10.40 -0.28 -34.26
C SER A 1020 -10.74 1.08 -33.63
N TRP A 1021 -10.47 1.19 -32.33
CA TRP A 1021 -10.46 2.46 -31.60
C TRP A 1021 -9.65 3.55 -32.33
N ARG A 1022 -8.49 3.21 -32.92
CA ARG A 1022 -7.60 4.15 -33.60
C ARG A 1022 -8.28 4.90 -34.75
N GLU A 1023 -9.09 4.20 -35.55
CA GLU A 1023 -9.78 4.80 -36.71
C GLU A 1023 -10.92 5.73 -36.27
N ARG A 1024 -11.70 5.30 -35.26
CA ARG A 1024 -12.77 6.09 -34.65
C ARG A 1024 -12.23 7.36 -33.99
N ASN A 1025 -11.20 7.20 -33.16
CA ASN A 1025 -10.52 8.28 -32.46
C ASN A 1025 -9.83 9.27 -33.43
N ALA A 1026 -9.29 8.80 -34.57
CA ALA A 1026 -8.72 9.70 -35.58
C ALA A 1026 -9.79 10.58 -36.28
N VAL A 1027 -10.96 10.02 -36.60
CA VAL A 1027 -12.06 10.78 -37.23
C VAL A 1027 -12.68 11.78 -36.25
N VAL A 1028 -12.97 11.36 -35.01
CA VAL A 1028 -13.50 12.26 -33.97
C VAL A 1028 -12.45 13.29 -33.54
N GLY A 1029 -11.17 12.91 -33.45
CA GLY A 1029 -10.07 13.84 -33.16
C GLY A 1029 -9.95 14.98 -34.18
N ALA A 1030 -10.21 14.71 -35.46
CA ALA A 1030 -10.25 15.76 -36.48
C ALA A 1030 -11.46 16.69 -36.35
N ALA A 1031 -12.61 16.20 -35.88
CA ALA A 1031 -13.76 17.03 -35.55
C ALA A 1031 -13.49 17.86 -34.28
N ARG A 1032 -12.85 17.26 -33.27
CA ARG A 1032 -12.50 17.88 -31.98
C ARG A 1032 -11.52 19.02 -32.16
N HIS A 1033 -10.48 18.83 -32.99
CA HIS A 1033 -9.51 19.85 -33.33
C HIS A 1033 -10.16 21.12 -33.91
N LEU A 1034 -11.09 20.97 -34.87
CA LEU A 1034 -11.79 22.11 -35.45
C LEU A 1034 -12.75 22.78 -34.47
N ALA A 1035 -13.47 22.01 -33.66
CA ALA A 1035 -14.34 22.54 -32.62
C ALA A 1035 -13.55 23.36 -31.59
N GLN A 1036 -12.49 22.78 -31.01
CA GLN A 1036 -11.65 23.43 -30.01
C GLN A 1036 -10.95 24.68 -30.55
N ARG A 1037 -10.50 24.68 -31.82
CA ARG A 1037 -9.91 25.87 -32.43
C ARG A 1037 -10.92 27.01 -32.59
N ALA A 1038 -12.17 26.73 -32.97
CA ALA A 1038 -13.23 27.73 -32.98
C ALA A 1038 -13.53 28.23 -31.56
N VAL A 1039 -13.66 27.32 -30.59
CA VAL A 1039 -13.91 27.66 -29.17
C VAL A 1039 -12.83 28.60 -28.61
N VAL A 1040 -11.55 28.28 -28.79
CA VAL A 1040 -10.43 29.12 -28.34
C VAL A 1040 -10.33 30.45 -29.12
N ALA A 1041 -10.76 30.50 -30.38
CA ALA A 1041 -10.76 31.74 -31.17
C ALA A 1041 -11.88 32.72 -30.79
N HIS A 1042 -12.94 32.24 -30.14
CA HIS A 1042 -14.15 33.00 -29.81
C HIS A 1042 -14.50 33.03 -28.32
N ASP A 1043 -13.63 32.51 -27.45
CA ASP A 1043 -13.79 32.42 -25.98
C ASP A 1043 -15.07 31.69 -25.53
N ALA A 1044 -15.47 30.68 -26.32
CA ALA A 1044 -16.80 30.05 -26.24
C ALA A 1044 -16.86 28.80 -25.33
N GLN A 1045 -15.93 28.64 -24.39
CA GLN A 1045 -15.74 27.42 -23.58
C GLN A 1045 -17.03 27.03 -22.84
N SER A 1046 -17.63 27.94 -22.06
CA SER A 1046 -18.87 27.69 -21.31
C SER A 1046 -20.01 27.21 -22.22
N ALA A 1047 -20.26 27.93 -23.31
CA ALA A 1047 -21.32 27.61 -24.28
C ALA A 1047 -21.11 26.29 -25.06
N THR A 1048 -19.94 25.66 -24.96
CA THR A 1048 -19.57 24.44 -25.71
C THR A 1048 -19.05 23.30 -24.83
N ALA A 1049 -18.98 23.49 -23.52
CA ALA A 1049 -18.42 22.53 -22.57
C ALA A 1049 -19.16 21.18 -22.63
N LYS A 1050 -20.50 21.20 -22.50
CA LYS A 1050 -21.31 19.98 -22.55
C LYS A 1050 -21.25 19.29 -23.92
N LEU A 1051 -21.30 20.04 -25.02
CA LEU A 1051 -21.16 19.49 -26.38
C LEU A 1051 -19.80 18.80 -26.60
N THR A 1052 -18.75 19.27 -25.92
CA THR A 1052 -17.41 18.67 -25.96
C THR A 1052 -17.33 17.38 -25.13
N ALA A 1053 -17.84 17.41 -23.90
CA ALA A 1053 -17.82 16.27 -22.99
C ALA A 1053 -18.75 15.13 -23.45
N ASP A 1054 -20.00 15.45 -23.80
CA ASP A 1054 -20.97 14.48 -24.33
C ASP A 1054 -20.42 13.83 -25.62
N ALA A 1055 -19.65 14.54 -26.45
CA ALA A 1055 -19.02 13.97 -27.65
C ALA A 1055 -17.88 12.99 -27.36
N GLU A 1056 -17.15 13.16 -26.25
CA GLU A 1056 -16.11 12.23 -25.82
C GLU A 1056 -16.72 10.93 -25.29
N HIS A 1057 -17.75 11.04 -24.45
CA HIS A 1057 -18.54 9.89 -23.97
C HIS A 1057 -19.17 9.12 -25.14
N ARG A 1058 -19.70 9.82 -26.15
CA ARG A 1058 -20.25 9.23 -27.38
C ARG A 1058 -19.19 8.48 -28.19
N LEU A 1059 -17.95 8.99 -28.26
CA LEU A 1059 -16.85 8.26 -28.90
C LEU A 1059 -16.51 6.96 -28.15
N LEU A 1060 -16.43 7.00 -26.81
CA LEU A 1060 -16.11 5.83 -25.97
C LEU A 1060 -17.20 4.75 -26.07
N THR A 1061 -18.47 5.14 -25.94
CA THR A 1061 -19.64 4.25 -26.13
C THR A 1061 -19.90 3.83 -27.59
N GLY A 1062 -19.07 4.31 -28.53
CA GLY A 1062 -19.07 3.86 -29.93
C GLY A 1062 -20.03 4.60 -30.88
N ASP A 1063 -20.75 5.63 -30.44
CA ASP A 1063 -21.52 6.55 -31.27
C ASP A 1063 -20.62 7.62 -31.93
N VAL A 1064 -19.79 7.16 -32.89
CA VAL A 1064 -18.87 7.97 -33.68
C VAL A 1064 -19.62 9.06 -34.47
N VAL A 1065 -20.84 8.77 -34.93
CA VAL A 1065 -21.68 9.71 -35.69
C VAL A 1065 -22.21 10.82 -34.78
N GLY A 1066 -22.71 10.48 -33.60
CA GLY A 1066 -23.11 11.44 -32.56
C GLY A 1066 -21.94 12.33 -32.14
N ALA A 1067 -20.78 11.73 -31.84
CA ALA A 1067 -19.56 12.46 -31.46
C ALA A 1067 -19.14 13.51 -32.51
N VAL A 1068 -19.07 13.15 -33.80
CA VAL A 1068 -18.74 14.13 -34.87
C VAL A 1068 -19.85 15.19 -35.02
N SER A 1069 -21.11 14.83 -34.80
CA SER A 1069 -22.25 15.76 -34.93
C SER A 1069 -22.26 16.81 -33.81
N LEU A 1070 -22.00 16.40 -32.57
CA LEU A 1070 -21.88 17.29 -31.40
C LEU A 1070 -20.66 18.22 -31.52
N LEU A 1071 -19.51 17.74 -32.01
CA LEU A 1071 -18.34 18.59 -32.24
C LEU A 1071 -18.55 19.57 -33.41
N ALA A 1072 -19.28 19.15 -34.45
CA ALA A 1072 -19.74 20.05 -35.50
C ALA A 1072 -20.76 21.09 -34.98
N GLU A 1073 -21.41 20.85 -33.84
CA GLU A 1073 -22.31 21.78 -33.16
C GLU A 1073 -21.55 22.74 -32.25
N ALA A 1074 -20.61 22.25 -31.44
CA ALA A 1074 -19.70 23.08 -30.66
C ALA A 1074 -18.99 24.12 -31.54
N HIS A 1075 -18.52 23.74 -32.74
CA HIS A 1075 -17.98 24.69 -33.71
C HIS A 1075 -19.03 25.74 -34.16
N ARG A 1076 -20.31 25.39 -34.36
CA ARG A 1076 -21.34 26.38 -34.75
C ARG A 1076 -21.59 27.36 -33.62
N THR A 1077 -21.85 26.84 -32.42
CA THR A 1077 -22.08 27.64 -31.21
C THR A 1077 -20.91 28.57 -30.89
N ALA A 1078 -19.67 28.17 -31.20
CA ALA A 1078 -18.50 29.02 -31.03
C ALA A 1078 -18.38 30.17 -32.05
N VAL A 1079 -18.88 30.03 -33.29
CA VAL A 1079 -18.70 31.08 -34.33
C VAL A 1079 -19.91 32.01 -34.52
N GLY A 1080 -21.10 31.59 -34.08
CA GLY A 1080 -22.39 32.23 -34.41
C GLY A 1080 -23.08 31.57 -35.61
#